data_AF-A0A425DCB9-F1
#
_entry.id   AF-A0A425DCB9-F1
#
_cell.length_a   1.000
_cell.length_b   1.000
_cell.length_c   1.000
_cell.angle_alpha   90.00
_cell.angle_beta   90.00
_cell.angle_gamma   90.00
#
_symmetry.space_group_name_H-M   'P 1'
#
loop_
_entity.id
_entity.type
_entity.pdbx_description
1 polymer ?
#
loop_
_entity_poly.entity_id
_entity_poly.type
_entity_poly.pdbx_seq_one_letter_code
_entity_poly.pdbx_strand_id
1 'polypeptide(L)'
;MARGLRKVRPQLSSAYISKWLRVLSNMSAGFLIIGTGILVSLLLYQGMFYSQRISPMTQDRWSPLFQSCVLNSSGFVLGSCDPDEVASTGVIPWTSVGAQLARDLQRNESSEAPVYVATCVIGGYNGTSWANLMFLVGEHGFPKCKPMGKQVILGMASLETVGTDDFPLGAFLLSTFADARPVRPVQIATVNGVVTVIQSTVKTIIAPNGSTFAAPWEQRNYVTSVNSLNRLFLMRLWLVAHYLDISSLTDTLDGYSVGSHTGMTVAFGWDHSHTVDHYMLLLAFQVLICFVSLGLLSNDGVITLEGLSGLLKNKPVLTYDILASLERRKLLLVSLVCTFFFSPLYADAIRYTYAETGYHYWYLALLMVAVMMALSWMALLTSLQSVPVPKIWRNRPLCYSAPVFIYCTILFFVIYEGSFDSGKVESEAMWSHAQGTLGLVVHGQTRSSGAYTMTGMTPVIYLIMPDLVVCMLVAWGVSIAAHKWHVGYAILDTSWKSHNEFVNQLPKPQWVTSLNLDHKNTISIGSKLFCKPSLLVLLGYCIIRDKGVDATAATTNLYHPASSHHSSTHDKVETASYVVTTTKEGTTASRLGTTLYAAAQPPPHSNRLKTEFIVISIYDLVAALLPWIRRLVYSPHQFGTITTNKFLVTKSHTRLHQKANYTYSRGDCCG
;
A
#
# COMPACT_ATOMS: atom_id res chain seq x y z
N MET A 1 -31.05 2.65 54.83
CA MET A 1 -29.67 2.17 54.58
C MET A 1 -29.48 1.87 53.10
N ALA A 2 -28.62 2.62 52.40
CA ALA A 2 -28.32 2.35 50.99
C ALA A 2 -27.22 1.29 50.86
N ARG A 3 -27.47 0.18 50.16
CA ARG A 3 -26.41 -0.77 49.79
C ARG A 3 -25.60 -0.19 48.63
N GLY A 4 -24.37 0.23 48.90
CA GLY A 4 -23.49 0.83 47.91
C GLY A 4 -23.16 -0.12 46.75
N LEU A 5 -23.41 0.33 45.52
CA LEU A 5 -22.88 -0.30 44.32
C LEU A 5 -21.35 -0.23 44.32
N ARG A 6 -20.68 -1.36 44.61
CA ARG A 6 -19.23 -1.49 44.44
C ARG A 6 -18.87 -1.30 42.97
N LYS A 7 -18.44 -0.09 42.60
CA LYS A 7 -17.69 0.15 41.35
C LYS A 7 -16.37 -0.60 41.45
N VAL A 8 -16.32 -1.81 40.90
CA VAL A 8 -15.08 -2.58 40.74
C VAL A 8 -14.15 -1.77 39.84
N ARG A 9 -13.05 -1.25 40.39
CA ARG A 9 -11.99 -0.64 39.57
C ARG A 9 -11.35 -1.74 38.71
N PRO A 10 -11.10 -1.50 37.40
CA PRO A 10 -10.43 -2.49 36.57
C PRO A 10 -8.99 -2.69 37.06
N GLN A 11 -8.66 -3.91 37.48
CA GLN A 11 -7.26 -4.31 37.61
C GLN A 11 -6.68 -4.48 36.20
N LEU A 12 -5.52 -3.85 35.92
CA LEU A 12 -4.77 -4.00 34.67
C LEU A 12 -4.12 -5.40 34.56
N SER A 13 -4.94 -6.44 34.57
CA SER A 13 -4.50 -7.80 34.25
C SER A 13 -4.10 -7.91 32.78
N SER A 14 -3.15 -8.79 32.47
CA SER A 14 -2.77 -9.12 31.08
C SER A 14 -4.00 -9.49 30.21
N ALA A 15 -4.99 -10.17 30.80
CA ALA A 15 -6.25 -10.51 30.13
C ALA A 15 -7.16 -9.29 29.82
N TYR A 16 -7.03 -8.18 30.54
CA TYR A 16 -7.72 -6.92 30.23
C TYR A 16 -7.00 -6.17 29.10
N ILE A 17 -5.67 -6.07 29.17
CA ILE A 17 -4.83 -5.45 28.13
C ILE A 17 -5.00 -6.18 26.78
N SER A 18 -4.98 -7.52 26.78
CA SER A 18 -5.15 -8.33 25.57
C SER A 18 -6.49 -8.06 24.84
N LYS A 19 -7.56 -7.73 25.57
CA LYS A 19 -8.86 -7.37 24.94
C LYS A 19 -8.81 -6.03 24.24
N TRP A 20 -8.15 -5.04 24.84
CA TRP A 20 -7.92 -3.73 24.22
C TRP A 20 -7.06 -3.84 22.96
N LEU A 21 -5.95 -4.58 23.03
CA LEU A 21 -5.07 -4.80 21.86
C LEU A 21 -5.81 -5.43 20.68
N ARG A 22 -6.72 -6.39 20.91
CA ARG A 22 -7.55 -6.98 19.84
C ARG A 22 -8.49 -5.96 19.21
N VAL A 23 -9.19 -5.16 20.02
CA VAL A 23 -10.12 -4.14 19.48
C VAL A 23 -9.36 -3.06 18.71
N LEU A 24 -8.21 -2.61 19.21
CA LEU A 24 -7.35 -1.66 18.50
C LEU A 24 -6.81 -2.23 17.19
N SER A 25 -6.35 -3.50 17.18
CA SER A 25 -5.91 -4.18 15.94
C SER A 25 -7.04 -4.39 14.93
N ASN A 26 -8.27 -4.60 15.39
CA ASN A 26 -9.43 -4.72 14.51
C ASN A 26 -9.80 -3.35 13.91
N MET A 27 -9.71 -2.27 14.70
CA MET A 27 -9.93 -0.91 14.22
C MET A 27 -8.82 -0.47 13.24
N SER A 28 -7.56 -0.79 13.50
CA SER A 28 -6.45 -0.45 12.60
C SER A 28 -6.61 -1.09 11.23
N ALA A 29 -7.12 -2.33 11.13
CA ALA A 29 -7.42 -2.98 9.84
C ALA A 29 -8.47 -2.20 9.01
N GLY A 30 -9.50 -1.65 9.66
CA GLY A 30 -10.48 -0.77 8.99
C GLY A 30 -9.88 0.59 8.61
N PHE A 31 -9.12 1.21 9.52
CA PHE A 31 -8.42 2.47 9.24
C PHE A 31 -7.37 2.34 8.13
N LEU A 32 -6.73 1.18 7.98
CA LEU A 32 -5.72 0.93 6.93
C LEU A 32 -6.32 1.09 5.53
N ILE A 33 -7.55 0.60 5.29
CA ILE A 33 -8.23 0.71 3.99
C ILE A 33 -8.69 2.15 3.74
N ILE A 34 -9.25 2.81 4.75
CA ILE A 34 -9.65 4.22 4.65
C ILE A 34 -8.41 5.09 4.37
N GLY A 35 -7.32 4.85 5.10
CA GLY A 35 -6.02 5.50 4.89
C GLY A 35 -5.43 5.21 3.51
N THR A 36 -5.62 4.00 2.96
CA THR A 36 -5.24 3.66 1.58
C THR A 36 -6.05 4.46 0.56
N GLY A 37 -7.36 4.62 0.77
CA GLY A 37 -8.21 5.45 -0.09
C GLY A 37 -7.82 6.95 -0.04
N ILE A 38 -7.54 7.47 1.15
CA ILE A 38 -7.04 8.84 1.35
C ILE A 38 -5.70 9.02 0.65
N LEU A 39 -4.77 8.08 0.84
CA LEU A 39 -3.45 8.11 0.22
C LEU A 39 -3.53 8.08 -1.31
N VAL A 40 -4.30 7.16 -1.90
CA VAL A 40 -4.48 7.12 -3.36
C VAL A 40 -5.07 8.46 -3.86
N SER A 41 -5.96 9.08 -3.10
CA SER A 41 -6.51 10.41 -3.43
C SER A 41 -5.44 11.52 -3.38
N LEU A 42 -4.53 11.48 -2.39
CA LEU A 42 -3.39 12.41 -2.28
C LEU A 42 -2.37 12.21 -3.41
N LEU A 43 -2.05 10.96 -3.75
CA LEU A 43 -1.12 10.63 -4.83
C LEU A 43 -1.71 11.00 -6.20
N LEU A 44 -3.02 10.83 -6.40
CA LEU A 44 -3.73 11.35 -7.58
C LEU A 44 -3.62 12.87 -7.69
N TYR A 45 -3.83 13.59 -6.59
CA TYR A 45 -3.70 15.05 -6.54
C TYR A 45 -2.28 15.53 -6.90
N GLN A 46 -1.25 14.73 -6.55
CA GLN A 46 0.16 15.01 -6.88
C GLN A 46 0.61 14.48 -8.26
N GLY A 47 -0.31 14.03 -9.11
CA GLY A 47 0.04 13.61 -10.47
C GLY A 47 0.70 12.22 -10.57
N MET A 48 0.37 11.29 -9.66
CA MET A 48 0.92 9.93 -9.69
C MET A 48 0.79 9.23 -11.06
N PHE A 49 -0.31 9.46 -11.79
CA PHE A 49 -0.53 8.84 -13.11
C PHE A 49 -0.21 9.75 -14.31
N TYR A 50 -0.04 11.05 -14.07
CA TYR A 50 0.42 12.05 -15.02
C TYR A 50 1.10 13.16 -14.23
N SER A 51 2.40 13.38 -14.46
CA SER A 51 3.08 14.57 -13.94
C SER A 51 4.00 15.14 -15.00
N GLN A 52 4.09 16.47 -15.01
CA GLN A 52 4.93 17.29 -15.86
C GLN A 52 5.56 18.35 -14.96
N ARG A 53 6.89 18.34 -14.83
CA ARG A 53 7.68 19.33 -14.08
C ARG A 53 8.84 19.82 -14.94
N ILE A 54 9.20 21.09 -14.82
CA ILE A 54 10.35 21.66 -15.52
C ILE A 54 11.41 22.04 -14.48
N SER A 55 12.59 21.44 -14.60
CA SER A 55 13.71 21.66 -13.69
C SER A 55 14.81 22.47 -14.40
N PRO A 56 15.01 23.76 -14.04
CA PRO A 56 16.09 24.55 -14.59
C PRO A 56 17.45 24.01 -14.13
N MET A 57 18.39 23.90 -15.06
CA MET A 57 19.76 23.48 -14.80
C MET A 57 20.68 24.70 -14.89
N THR A 58 20.67 25.48 -13.82
CA THR A 58 21.46 26.70 -13.66
C THR A 58 22.96 26.43 -13.66
N GLN A 59 23.75 27.46 -13.99
CA GLN A 59 25.19 27.34 -14.25
C GLN A 59 26.05 27.09 -12.98
N ASP A 60 25.44 27.05 -11.80
CA ASP A 60 26.08 26.66 -10.54
C ASP A 60 26.56 25.19 -10.55
N ARG A 61 25.85 24.32 -11.29
CA ARG A 61 26.14 22.87 -11.39
C ARG A 61 26.96 22.47 -12.61
N TRP A 62 27.35 23.45 -13.44
CA TRP A 62 28.06 23.20 -14.69
C TRP A 62 29.56 23.11 -14.43
N SER A 63 30.24 22.25 -15.18
CA SER A 63 31.70 22.13 -15.19
C SER A 63 32.25 22.41 -16.60
N PRO A 64 33.45 23.00 -16.74
CA PRO A 64 34.11 23.09 -18.03
C PRO A 64 34.62 21.70 -18.45
N LEU A 65 34.39 21.35 -19.72
CA LEU A 65 35.11 20.26 -20.38
C LEU A 65 36.35 20.85 -21.04
N PHE A 66 36.16 21.71 -22.05
CA PHE A 66 37.23 22.50 -22.69
C PHE A 66 36.73 23.86 -23.20
N GLN A 67 37.67 24.73 -23.57
CA GLN A 67 37.45 26.08 -24.09
C GLN A 67 38.37 26.33 -25.29
N SER A 68 38.08 25.62 -26.38
CA SER A 68 38.99 25.43 -27.53
C SER A 68 38.29 25.64 -28.87
N CYS A 69 37.12 25.04 -29.08
CA CYS A 69 36.37 25.14 -30.33
C CYS A 69 36.12 26.59 -30.80
N VAL A 70 36.56 26.90 -32.02
CA VAL A 70 36.26 28.16 -32.72
C VAL A 70 35.25 27.86 -33.84
N LEU A 71 34.23 28.71 -34.00
CA LEU A 71 33.10 28.49 -34.91
C LEU A 71 33.03 29.61 -35.96
N ASN A 72 32.91 29.22 -37.24
CA ASN A 72 32.70 30.13 -38.37
C ASN A 72 31.35 29.83 -39.07
N SER A 73 31.12 30.38 -40.27
CA SER A 73 29.90 30.13 -41.06
C SER A 73 29.74 28.69 -41.55
N SER A 74 30.84 27.94 -41.73
CA SER A 74 30.84 26.55 -42.20
C SER A 74 30.74 25.53 -41.07
N GLY A 75 31.14 25.89 -39.85
CA GLY A 75 31.12 25.01 -38.67
C GLY A 75 32.31 25.25 -37.74
N PHE A 76 32.77 24.20 -37.05
CA PHE A 76 33.99 24.28 -36.25
C PHE A 76 35.22 24.43 -37.15
N VAL A 77 36.10 25.37 -36.81
CA VAL A 77 37.37 25.60 -37.52
C VAL A 77 38.27 24.38 -37.31
N LEU A 78 38.85 23.85 -38.40
CA LEU A 78 39.67 22.64 -38.37
C LEU A 78 40.84 22.79 -37.39
N GLY A 79 40.97 21.85 -36.45
CA GLY A 79 42.02 21.85 -35.43
C GLY A 79 41.84 22.87 -34.30
N SER A 80 40.71 23.57 -34.21
CA SER A 80 40.44 24.48 -33.09
C SER A 80 39.93 23.77 -31.82
N CYS A 81 39.05 22.78 -31.98
CA CYS A 81 38.54 21.96 -30.89
C CYS A 81 39.61 21.02 -30.31
N ASP A 82 39.53 20.73 -29.01
CA ASP A 82 40.39 19.76 -28.34
C ASP A 82 40.02 18.32 -28.77
N PRO A 83 40.98 17.39 -28.93
CA PRO A 83 40.70 15.99 -29.26
C PRO A 83 39.65 15.30 -28.37
N ASP A 84 39.58 15.61 -27.08
CA ASP A 84 38.60 15.01 -26.16
C ASP A 84 37.18 15.60 -26.36
N GLU A 85 37.05 16.85 -26.81
CA GLU A 85 35.76 17.39 -27.29
C GLU A 85 35.30 16.57 -28.51
N VAL A 86 36.16 16.41 -29.51
CA VAL A 86 35.84 15.67 -30.74
C VAL A 86 35.55 14.19 -30.45
N ALA A 87 36.24 13.58 -29.49
CA ALA A 87 35.99 12.21 -29.05
C ALA A 87 34.61 12.00 -28.41
N SER A 88 33.98 13.07 -27.91
CA SER A 88 32.70 13.00 -27.19
C SER A 88 31.55 12.40 -28.01
N THR A 89 31.53 12.63 -29.32
CA THR A 89 30.60 12.01 -30.27
C THR A 89 31.29 11.28 -31.43
N GLY A 90 32.61 11.44 -31.56
CA GLY A 90 33.38 11.01 -32.72
C GLY A 90 33.43 12.07 -33.81
N VAL A 91 34.48 12.01 -34.64
CA VAL A 91 34.83 13.08 -35.61
C VAL A 91 33.66 13.46 -36.53
N ILE A 92 33.00 12.47 -37.14
CA ILE A 92 31.95 12.72 -38.16
C ILE A 92 30.72 13.42 -37.55
N PRO A 93 30.10 12.90 -36.46
CA PRO A 93 29.03 13.64 -35.76
C PRO A 93 29.48 15.01 -35.24
N TRP A 94 30.70 15.13 -34.69
CA TRP A 94 31.21 16.39 -34.16
C TRP A 94 31.32 17.50 -35.21
N THR A 95 31.81 17.18 -36.41
CA THR A 95 31.83 18.12 -37.54
C THR A 95 30.42 18.58 -37.89
N SER A 96 29.45 17.66 -37.92
CA SER A 96 28.04 18.00 -38.20
C SER A 96 27.37 18.80 -37.08
N VAL A 97 27.74 18.59 -35.82
CA VAL A 97 27.32 19.45 -34.68
C VAL A 97 27.77 20.88 -34.92
N GLY A 98 29.05 21.11 -35.25
CA GLY A 98 29.56 22.45 -35.56
C GLY A 98 28.85 23.09 -36.74
N ALA A 99 28.70 22.36 -37.85
CA ALA A 99 28.02 22.85 -39.05
C ALA A 99 26.51 23.12 -38.83
N GLN A 100 25.84 22.41 -37.91
CA GLN A 100 24.47 22.73 -37.51
C GLN A 100 24.41 23.93 -36.57
N LEU A 101 25.30 24.01 -35.58
CA LEU A 101 25.37 25.12 -34.62
C LEU A 101 25.61 26.46 -35.33
N ALA A 102 26.49 26.50 -36.34
CA ALA A 102 26.71 27.68 -37.19
C ALA A 102 25.42 28.13 -37.92
N ARG A 103 24.66 27.18 -38.49
CA ARG A 103 23.38 27.43 -39.17
C ARG A 103 22.28 27.86 -38.19
N ASP A 104 22.24 27.28 -36.99
CA ASP A 104 21.26 27.62 -35.96
C ASP A 104 21.47 29.08 -35.49
N LEU A 105 22.73 29.46 -35.25
CA LEU A 105 23.17 30.80 -34.87
C LEU A 105 23.20 31.83 -36.02
N GLN A 106 22.75 31.45 -37.22
CA GLN A 106 22.69 32.32 -38.41
C GLN A 106 24.05 32.96 -38.78
N ARG A 107 25.14 32.21 -38.62
CA ARG A 107 26.49 32.66 -39.00
C ARG A 107 26.62 32.70 -40.52
N ASN A 108 26.74 33.90 -41.08
CA ASN A 108 26.92 34.11 -42.52
C ASN A 108 28.40 34.32 -42.86
N GLU A 109 28.79 34.12 -44.12
CA GLU A 109 30.16 34.40 -44.59
C GLU A 109 30.56 35.88 -44.45
N SER A 110 29.58 36.78 -44.43
CA SER A 110 29.74 38.21 -44.14
C SER A 110 29.91 38.54 -42.64
N SER A 111 29.85 37.57 -41.74
CA SER A 111 30.20 37.74 -40.32
C SER A 111 31.70 37.52 -40.12
N GLU A 112 32.49 38.57 -40.39
CA GLU A 112 33.96 38.49 -40.57
C GLU A 112 34.75 37.87 -39.40
N ALA A 113 34.28 38.00 -38.16
CA ALA A 113 34.94 37.44 -36.99
C ALA A 113 34.42 36.03 -36.64
N PRO A 114 35.30 35.03 -36.42
CA PRO A 114 34.89 33.75 -35.83
C PRO A 114 34.46 33.94 -34.36
N VAL A 115 33.60 33.05 -33.86
CA VAL A 115 33.08 33.10 -32.48
C VAL A 115 33.63 31.93 -31.66
N TYR A 116 33.65 32.09 -30.34
CA TYR A 116 34.32 31.20 -29.41
C TYR A 116 33.31 30.31 -28.69
N VAL A 117 33.50 28.99 -28.76
CA VAL A 117 32.60 28.01 -28.16
C VAL A 117 33.27 27.35 -26.98
N ALA A 118 32.69 27.50 -25.80
CA ALA A 118 33.06 26.75 -24.61
C ALA A 118 32.18 25.50 -24.48
N THR A 119 32.79 24.34 -24.33
CA THR A 119 32.10 23.07 -24.09
C THR A 119 32.07 22.79 -22.60
N CYS A 120 30.86 22.68 -22.06
CA CYS A 120 30.57 22.47 -20.65
C CYS A 120 29.86 21.12 -20.47
N VAL A 121 29.95 20.55 -19.26
CA VAL A 121 29.27 19.30 -18.89
C VAL A 121 28.34 19.55 -17.71
N ILE A 122 27.12 19.00 -17.83
CA ILE A 122 26.20 18.74 -16.72
C ILE A 122 26.22 17.22 -16.47
N GLY A 123 26.45 16.78 -15.23
CA GLY A 123 26.71 15.36 -14.92
C GLY A 123 28.17 14.98 -15.13
N GLY A 124 28.46 13.74 -15.53
CA GLY A 124 29.80 13.27 -15.91
C GLY A 124 30.85 13.10 -14.79
N TYR A 125 30.66 13.74 -13.63
CA TYR A 125 31.55 13.66 -12.46
C TYR A 125 31.60 12.27 -11.82
N ASN A 126 32.66 12.00 -11.05
CA ASN A 126 32.90 10.73 -10.37
C ASN A 126 31.64 10.24 -9.62
N GLY A 127 31.13 9.07 -10.03
CA GLY A 127 29.91 8.46 -9.49
C GLY A 127 28.64 8.63 -10.33
N THR A 128 28.63 9.48 -11.37
CA THR A 128 27.48 9.60 -12.28
C THR A 128 27.61 8.73 -13.53
N SER A 129 26.52 8.04 -13.90
CA SER A 129 26.42 7.23 -15.11
C SER A 129 26.03 8.03 -16.36
N TRP A 130 25.55 9.26 -16.18
CA TRP A 130 24.98 10.11 -17.23
C TRP A 130 25.74 11.44 -17.39
N ALA A 131 25.65 12.05 -18.57
CA ALA A 131 26.17 13.38 -18.85
C ALA A 131 25.40 14.06 -19.99
N ASN A 132 25.38 15.39 -20.00
CA ASN A 132 24.90 16.23 -21.10
C ASN A 132 25.96 17.29 -21.42
N LEU A 133 26.20 17.54 -22.71
CA LEU A 133 27.13 18.56 -23.19
C LEU A 133 26.40 19.85 -23.51
N MET A 134 26.92 20.96 -23.01
CA MET A 134 26.39 22.30 -23.25
C MET A 134 27.43 23.14 -23.99
N PHE A 135 27.03 23.77 -25.10
CA PHE A 135 27.84 24.73 -25.83
C PHE A 135 27.41 26.15 -25.47
N LEU A 136 28.35 26.95 -24.97
CA LEU A 136 28.17 28.39 -24.76
C LEU A 136 28.95 29.15 -25.82
N VAL A 137 28.30 30.07 -26.54
CA VAL A 137 28.93 30.80 -27.65
C VAL A 137 29.11 32.27 -27.32
N GLY A 138 30.38 32.71 -27.31
CA GLY A 138 30.79 34.09 -27.01
C GLY A 138 31.38 34.80 -28.23
N GLU A 139 31.16 36.11 -28.32
CA GLU A 139 31.57 36.91 -29.48
C GLU A 139 33.07 37.29 -29.44
N HIS A 140 33.60 37.64 -28.26
CA HIS A 140 34.95 38.17 -28.09
C HIS A 140 35.89 37.28 -27.27
N GLY A 141 35.45 36.07 -26.90
CA GLY A 141 36.23 35.10 -26.14
C GLY A 141 35.37 33.97 -25.59
N PHE A 142 36.01 32.91 -25.08
CA PHE A 142 35.34 31.73 -24.55
C PHE A 142 34.47 32.05 -23.32
N PRO A 143 33.15 31.78 -23.35
CA PRO A 143 32.31 31.93 -22.17
C PRO A 143 32.70 30.96 -21.05
N LYS A 144 32.51 31.37 -19.80
CA LYS A 144 32.67 30.48 -18.64
C LYS A 144 31.43 29.61 -18.47
N CYS A 145 31.66 28.31 -18.25
CA CYS A 145 30.62 27.33 -17.94
C CYS A 145 29.91 27.64 -16.61
N LYS A 146 30.66 28.11 -15.62
CA LYS A 146 30.19 28.64 -14.34
C LYS A 146 30.68 30.09 -14.20
N PRO A 147 29.93 31.09 -14.71
CA PRO A 147 30.30 32.49 -14.60
C PRO A 147 30.11 33.00 -13.16
N MET A 148 30.76 34.12 -12.84
CA MET A 148 30.46 34.94 -11.67
C MET A 148 29.88 36.26 -12.18
N GLY A 149 28.65 36.58 -11.79
CA GLY A 149 27.85 37.67 -12.34
C GLY A 149 27.28 37.39 -13.75
N LYS A 150 26.80 38.46 -14.39
CA LYS A 150 26.21 38.43 -15.74
C LYS A 150 27.28 38.18 -16.80
N GLN A 151 27.04 37.19 -17.66
CA GLN A 151 27.83 36.86 -18.84
C GLN A 151 26.98 37.05 -20.11
N VAL A 152 27.54 37.64 -21.17
CA VAL A 152 26.85 37.80 -22.46
C VAL A 152 27.20 36.65 -23.41
N ILE A 153 26.20 36.12 -24.11
CA ILE A 153 26.33 35.04 -25.09
C ILE A 153 25.53 35.35 -26.37
N LEU A 154 25.99 34.79 -27.50
CA LEU A 154 25.27 34.79 -28.78
C LEU A 154 24.23 33.65 -28.87
N GLY A 155 24.45 32.60 -28.07
CA GLY A 155 23.55 31.45 -27.99
C GLY A 155 24.08 30.36 -27.07
N MET A 156 23.21 29.38 -26.83
CA MET A 156 23.44 28.24 -25.96
C MET A 156 22.85 27.00 -26.64
N ALA A 157 23.60 25.90 -26.71
CA ALA A 157 23.08 24.64 -27.25
C ALA A 157 23.33 23.48 -26.27
N SER A 158 22.44 22.49 -26.29
CA SER A 158 22.51 21.24 -25.55
C SER A 158 22.70 20.11 -26.54
N LEU A 159 23.64 19.23 -26.28
CA LEU A 159 23.95 18.06 -27.11
C LEU A 159 23.74 16.81 -26.27
N GLU A 160 22.65 16.13 -26.59
CA GLU A 160 22.18 14.92 -25.94
C GLU A 160 22.17 13.76 -26.94
N THR A 161 21.67 12.61 -26.53
CA THR A 161 21.36 11.47 -27.39
C THR A 161 19.86 11.16 -27.35
N VAL A 162 19.34 10.60 -28.43
CA VAL A 162 17.92 10.27 -28.59
C VAL A 162 17.77 8.92 -29.29
N GLY A 163 16.84 8.09 -28.81
CA GLY A 163 16.36 6.92 -29.53
C GLY A 163 14.98 7.21 -30.13
N THR A 164 14.79 6.88 -31.41
CA THR A 164 13.50 6.94 -32.11
C THR A 164 13.31 5.68 -32.94
N ASP A 165 12.12 5.49 -33.54
CA ASP A 165 11.87 4.36 -34.45
C ASP A 165 12.80 4.40 -35.69
N ASP A 166 13.15 5.60 -36.17
CA ASP A 166 14.12 5.80 -37.26
C ASP A 166 15.59 5.61 -36.81
N PHE A 167 15.88 5.84 -35.52
CA PHE A 167 17.22 5.73 -34.92
C PHE A 167 17.23 4.77 -33.71
N PRO A 168 16.99 3.46 -33.91
CA PRO A 168 16.86 2.49 -32.83
C PRO A 168 18.18 2.21 -32.08
N LEU A 169 19.32 2.44 -32.74
CA LEU A 169 20.65 2.40 -32.12
C LEU A 169 21.06 3.74 -31.46
N GLY A 170 20.18 4.74 -31.51
CA GLY A 170 20.44 6.09 -31.05
C GLY A 170 21.04 7.00 -32.11
N ALA A 171 20.78 8.30 -31.95
CA ALA A 171 21.41 9.41 -32.66
C ALA A 171 21.68 10.55 -31.65
N PHE A 172 22.40 11.59 -32.07
CA PHE A 172 22.61 12.79 -31.25
C PHE A 172 21.45 13.77 -31.45
N LEU A 173 21.08 14.52 -30.41
CA LEU A 173 20.06 15.56 -30.44
C LEU A 173 20.69 16.89 -30.02
N LEU A 174 20.83 17.80 -30.99
CA LEU A 174 21.24 19.18 -30.74
C LEU A 174 19.99 20.05 -30.54
N SER A 175 19.86 20.65 -29.37
CA SER A 175 18.83 21.65 -29.06
C SER A 175 19.49 23.02 -28.91
N THR A 176 19.19 23.99 -29.76
CA THR A 176 19.88 25.28 -29.83
C THR A 176 18.96 26.46 -29.53
N PHE A 177 19.32 27.25 -28.52
CA PHE A 177 18.89 28.64 -28.36
C PHE A 177 19.87 29.57 -29.08
N ALA A 178 19.37 30.30 -30.08
CA ALA A 178 20.12 31.28 -30.85
C ALA A 178 19.51 32.66 -30.64
N ASP A 179 20.25 33.59 -30.03
CA ASP A 179 19.72 34.89 -29.61
C ASP A 179 19.44 35.85 -30.78
N ALA A 180 20.08 35.61 -31.93
CA ALA A 180 19.78 36.30 -33.18
C ALA A 180 18.37 35.97 -33.74
N ARG A 181 17.72 34.90 -33.27
CA ARG A 181 16.37 34.51 -33.73
C ARG A 181 15.27 35.16 -32.88
N PRO A 182 14.13 35.57 -33.47
CA PRO A 182 13.01 36.11 -32.70
C PRO A 182 12.52 35.14 -31.62
N VAL A 183 12.68 35.55 -30.35
CA VAL A 183 12.32 34.72 -29.20
C VAL A 183 10.81 34.64 -29.06
N ARG A 184 10.29 33.41 -28.94
CA ARG A 184 8.86 33.14 -28.72
C ARG A 184 8.64 32.46 -27.37
N PRO A 185 8.33 33.21 -26.30
CA PRO A 185 8.01 32.61 -25.01
C PRO A 185 6.63 31.93 -25.04
N VAL A 186 6.53 30.77 -24.40
CA VAL A 186 5.30 30.00 -24.17
C VAL A 186 5.24 29.62 -22.70
N GLN A 187 4.05 29.57 -22.13
CA GLN A 187 3.84 29.16 -20.74
C GLN A 187 3.39 27.69 -20.68
N ILE A 188 4.15 26.85 -19.99
CA ILE A 188 3.78 25.46 -19.68
C ILE A 188 3.25 25.40 -18.24
N ALA A 189 2.09 24.78 -18.07
CA ALA A 189 1.56 24.45 -16.74
C ALA A 189 2.21 23.15 -16.24
N THR A 190 2.84 23.22 -15.08
CA THR A 190 3.52 22.10 -14.40
C THR A 190 2.86 21.84 -13.05
N VAL A 191 3.18 20.71 -12.41
CA VAL A 191 2.71 20.44 -11.02
C VAL A 191 3.15 21.48 -9.99
N ASN A 192 4.22 22.22 -10.26
CA ASN A 192 4.77 23.25 -9.36
C ASN A 192 4.35 24.69 -9.75
N GLY A 193 3.49 24.86 -10.77
CA GLY A 193 3.06 26.17 -11.27
C GLY A 193 3.35 26.37 -12.75
N VAL A 194 3.36 27.63 -13.22
CA VAL A 194 3.57 27.97 -14.64
C VAL A 194 5.02 28.37 -14.87
N VAL A 195 5.66 27.79 -15.89
CA VAL A 195 7.04 28.07 -16.30
C VAL A 195 7.08 28.62 -17.72
N THR A 196 7.83 29.69 -17.95
CA THR A 196 8.02 30.29 -19.27
C THR A 196 9.19 29.61 -20.00
N VAL A 197 8.88 28.99 -21.14
CA VAL A 197 9.82 28.27 -22.00
C VAL A 197 9.97 28.96 -23.37
N ILE A 198 11.09 28.74 -24.03
CA ILE A 198 11.42 29.35 -25.32
C ILE A 198 11.07 28.39 -26.47
N GLN A 199 9.96 28.66 -27.17
CA GLN A 199 9.46 27.85 -28.28
C GLN A 199 10.30 27.98 -29.55
N SER A 200 11.05 29.09 -29.71
CA SER A 200 11.96 29.32 -30.83
C SER A 200 13.27 28.50 -30.78
N THR A 201 13.40 27.60 -29.80
CA THR A 201 14.50 26.63 -29.71
C THR A 201 14.51 25.71 -30.94
N VAL A 202 15.63 25.63 -31.65
CA VAL A 202 15.80 24.72 -32.78
C VAL A 202 16.18 23.33 -32.25
N LYS A 203 15.62 22.27 -32.81
CA LYS A 203 16.04 20.89 -32.52
C LYS A 203 16.44 20.16 -33.80
N THR A 204 17.60 19.53 -33.78
CA THR A 204 18.15 18.78 -34.90
C THR A 204 18.68 17.44 -34.42
N ILE A 205 18.26 16.35 -35.06
CA ILE A 205 18.86 15.03 -34.89
C ILE A 205 20.06 14.91 -35.82
N ILE A 206 21.20 14.47 -35.28
CA ILE A 206 22.45 14.25 -35.99
C ILE A 206 22.76 12.76 -35.89
N ALA A 207 22.66 12.05 -37.00
CA ALA A 207 22.92 10.62 -37.04
C ALA A 207 24.43 10.33 -36.90
N PRO A 208 24.84 9.11 -36.48
CA PRO A 208 26.26 8.75 -36.34
C PRO A 208 27.11 8.86 -37.62
N ASN A 209 26.47 8.89 -38.79
CA ASN A 209 27.11 9.13 -40.10
C ASN A 209 27.23 10.62 -40.47
N GLY A 210 26.84 11.54 -39.59
CA GLY A 210 26.87 12.99 -39.79
C GLY A 210 25.67 13.60 -40.51
N SER A 211 24.68 12.81 -40.97
CA SER A 211 23.49 13.40 -41.61
C SER A 211 22.55 14.07 -40.60
N THR A 212 22.03 15.25 -40.93
CA THR A 212 21.21 16.10 -40.04
C THR A 212 19.74 16.10 -40.45
N PHE A 213 18.83 15.92 -39.49
CA PHE A 213 17.39 15.92 -39.67
C PHE A 213 16.72 16.91 -38.72
N ALA A 214 15.81 17.75 -39.21
CA ALA A 214 15.05 18.65 -38.35
C ALA A 214 14.10 17.84 -37.43
N ALA A 215 14.03 18.22 -36.15
CA ALA A 215 13.18 17.58 -35.16
C ALA A 215 12.12 18.57 -34.63
N PRO A 216 10.93 18.08 -34.20
CA PRO A 216 9.92 18.94 -33.60
C PRO A 216 10.44 19.57 -32.29
N TRP A 217 9.89 20.73 -31.91
CA TRP A 217 10.22 21.36 -30.63
C TRP A 217 9.89 20.46 -29.43
N GLU A 218 8.81 19.67 -29.54
CA GLU A 218 8.38 18.62 -28.60
C GLU A 218 9.21 17.32 -28.70
N GLN A 219 10.36 17.32 -29.40
CA GLN A 219 11.17 16.10 -29.55
C GLN A 219 11.61 15.59 -28.17
N ARG A 220 11.10 14.40 -27.86
CA ARG A 220 11.38 13.66 -26.62
C ARG A 220 12.71 12.95 -26.74
N ASN A 221 13.44 12.92 -25.63
CA ASN A 221 14.58 12.05 -25.38
C ASN A 221 14.40 11.38 -24.01
N TYR A 222 15.37 10.54 -23.60
CA TYR A 222 15.28 9.71 -22.39
C TYR A 222 13.99 8.87 -22.35
N VAL A 223 13.47 8.47 -23.52
CA VAL A 223 12.21 7.74 -23.62
C VAL A 223 12.41 6.32 -23.09
N THR A 224 11.68 5.97 -22.04
CA THR A 224 11.78 4.66 -21.39
C THR A 224 10.45 4.30 -20.71
N SER A 225 10.39 3.12 -20.11
CA SER A 225 9.22 2.66 -19.38
C SER A 225 9.55 1.81 -18.15
N VAL A 226 8.67 1.79 -17.16
CA VAL A 226 8.74 0.95 -15.97
C VAL A 226 7.52 0.03 -15.94
N ASN A 227 7.76 -1.28 -15.83
CA ASN A 227 6.75 -2.32 -15.85
C ASN A 227 6.56 -2.95 -14.46
N SER A 228 6.10 -2.16 -13.49
CA SER A 228 5.92 -2.57 -12.08
C SER A 228 4.80 -3.57 -11.84
N LEU A 229 3.88 -3.74 -12.81
CA LEU A 229 2.70 -4.60 -12.71
C LEU A 229 2.58 -5.51 -13.93
N ASN A 230 2.20 -4.94 -15.08
CA ASN A 230 2.09 -5.61 -16.36
C ASN A 230 2.00 -4.56 -17.49
N ARG A 231 2.09 -5.02 -18.75
CA ARG A 231 2.09 -4.16 -19.95
C ARG A 231 0.83 -3.30 -20.16
N LEU A 232 -0.29 -3.57 -19.47
CA LEU A 232 -1.51 -2.74 -19.57
C LEU A 232 -1.37 -1.43 -18.80
N PHE A 233 -0.64 -1.46 -17.67
CA PHE A 233 -0.43 -0.35 -16.75
C PHE A 233 1.04 0.12 -16.76
N LEU A 234 1.61 0.22 -17.96
CA LEU A 234 3.00 0.61 -18.17
C LEU A 234 3.18 2.09 -17.81
N MET A 235 4.14 2.40 -16.93
CA MET A 235 4.55 3.78 -16.69
C MET A 235 5.57 4.17 -17.77
N ARG A 236 5.25 5.17 -18.59
CA ARG A 236 6.15 5.74 -19.60
C ARG A 236 6.75 7.02 -19.06
N LEU A 237 8.03 7.23 -19.31
CA LEU A 237 8.79 8.41 -18.88
C LEU A 237 9.58 8.95 -20.06
N TRP A 238 9.71 10.27 -20.12
CA TRP A 238 10.54 10.96 -21.10
C TRP A 238 11.00 12.31 -20.56
N LEU A 239 12.03 12.83 -21.21
CA LEU A 239 12.51 14.19 -21.03
C LEU A 239 12.31 14.98 -22.32
N VAL A 240 12.19 16.30 -22.19
CA VAL A 240 12.25 17.24 -23.31
C VAL A 240 13.17 18.39 -22.92
N ALA A 241 14.25 18.59 -23.69
CA ALA A 241 15.13 19.75 -23.55
C ALA A 241 14.40 21.06 -23.90
N HIS A 242 14.47 22.05 -23.02
CA HIS A 242 13.98 23.40 -23.27
C HIS A 242 14.97 24.46 -22.78
N TYR A 243 14.81 25.68 -23.30
CA TYR A 243 15.41 26.88 -22.75
C TYR A 243 14.36 27.71 -22.03
N LEU A 244 14.74 28.29 -20.90
CA LEU A 244 13.86 28.90 -19.91
C LEU A 244 14.30 30.34 -19.68
N ASP A 245 13.33 31.25 -19.51
CA ASP A 245 13.61 32.57 -18.95
C ASP A 245 13.75 32.44 -17.43
N ILE A 246 14.97 32.67 -16.93
CA ILE A 246 15.31 32.60 -15.50
C ILE A 246 15.54 33.97 -14.88
N SER A 247 15.03 35.06 -15.50
CA SER A 247 15.21 36.42 -15.00
C SER A 247 14.67 36.62 -13.57
N SER A 248 13.71 35.81 -13.13
CA SER A 248 13.19 35.81 -11.75
C SER A 248 14.08 35.10 -10.71
N LEU A 249 15.11 34.37 -11.15
CA LEU A 249 16.04 33.62 -10.29
C LEU A 249 17.41 34.31 -10.18
N THR A 250 17.68 35.39 -10.92
CA THR A 250 19.02 36.00 -10.99
C THR A 250 19.59 36.44 -9.65
N ASP A 251 18.75 36.88 -8.72
CA ASP A 251 19.16 37.35 -7.39
C ASP A 251 19.67 36.22 -6.48
N THR A 252 19.43 34.94 -6.82
CA THR A 252 19.85 33.77 -6.04
C THR A 252 21.03 33.02 -6.66
N LEU A 253 21.58 33.51 -7.78
CA LEU A 253 22.61 32.83 -8.56
C LEU A 253 23.94 33.59 -8.54
N ASP A 254 25.04 32.86 -8.32
CA ASP A 254 26.42 33.42 -8.38
C ASP A 254 26.74 34.05 -9.74
N GLY A 255 26.12 33.56 -10.82
CA GLY A 255 26.26 34.08 -12.17
C GLY A 255 25.36 33.37 -13.17
N TYR A 256 25.14 34.01 -14.32
CA TYR A 256 24.17 33.58 -15.34
C TYR A 256 24.50 34.13 -16.73
N SER A 257 23.98 33.47 -17.78
CA SER A 257 24.15 33.90 -19.17
C SER A 257 22.95 34.68 -19.70
N VAL A 258 23.22 35.69 -20.53
CA VAL A 258 22.25 36.62 -21.10
C VAL A 258 22.49 36.77 -22.60
N GLY A 259 21.41 36.77 -23.40
CA GLY A 259 21.47 37.01 -24.84
C GLY A 259 22.00 38.41 -25.19
N SER A 260 22.93 38.49 -26.14
CA SER A 260 23.56 39.75 -26.60
C SER A 260 22.59 40.73 -27.27
N HIS A 261 21.66 40.21 -28.08
CA HIS A 261 20.66 40.99 -28.82
C HIS A 261 19.37 41.19 -28.02
N THR A 262 18.86 40.15 -27.36
CA THR A 262 17.55 40.22 -26.69
C THR A 262 17.63 40.70 -25.24
N GLY A 263 18.80 40.58 -24.60
CA GLY A 263 18.96 40.85 -23.17
C GLY A 263 18.28 39.81 -22.26
N MET A 264 17.76 38.70 -22.80
CA MET A 264 17.03 37.68 -22.03
C MET A 264 17.99 36.83 -21.19
N THR A 265 17.64 36.60 -19.93
CA THR A 265 18.38 35.69 -19.03
C THR A 265 17.95 34.25 -19.30
N VAL A 266 18.84 33.45 -19.87
CA VAL A 266 18.49 32.11 -20.38
C VAL A 266 19.24 31.01 -19.63
N ALA A 267 18.51 29.95 -19.27
CA ALA A 267 19.08 28.69 -18.82
C ALA A 267 18.49 27.50 -19.58
N PHE A 268 19.26 26.42 -19.64
CA PHE A 268 18.77 25.11 -20.04
C PHE A 268 17.91 24.49 -18.93
N GLY A 269 16.95 23.66 -19.29
CA GLY A 269 16.22 22.81 -18.34
C GLY A 269 15.54 21.64 -19.04
N TRP A 270 15.25 20.60 -18.25
CA TRP A 270 14.47 19.45 -18.71
C TRP A 270 13.02 19.59 -18.26
N ASP A 271 12.09 19.38 -19.20
CA ASP A 271 10.73 18.96 -18.88
C ASP A 271 10.76 17.46 -18.58
N HIS A 272 10.58 17.13 -17.31
CA HIS A 272 10.41 15.79 -16.77
C HIS A 272 8.92 15.42 -16.81
N SER A 273 8.57 14.48 -17.68
CA SER A 273 7.19 14.05 -17.90
C SER A 273 7.03 12.54 -17.75
N HIS A 274 5.95 12.10 -17.10
CA HIS A 274 5.57 10.68 -17.01
C HIS A 274 4.07 10.47 -17.13
N THR A 275 3.68 9.29 -17.65
CA THR A 275 2.29 8.87 -17.77
C THR A 275 2.11 7.38 -17.53
N VAL A 276 1.03 6.98 -16.86
CA VAL A 276 0.66 5.57 -16.69
C VAL A 276 -0.42 5.17 -17.70
N ASP A 277 -0.14 4.17 -18.53
CA ASP A 277 -1.10 3.63 -19.48
C ASP A 277 -2.36 3.09 -18.76
N HIS A 278 -3.54 3.35 -19.33
CA HIS A 278 -4.85 2.89 -18.82
C HIS A 278 -5.16 3.20 -17.34
N TYR A 279 -4.55 4.23 -16.74
CA TYR A 279 -4.69 4.53 -15.31
C TYR A 279 -6.14 4.68 -14.80
N MET A 280 -7.07 5.11 -15.65
CA MET A 280 -8.50 5.20 -15.29
C MET A 280 -9.12 3.84 -14.98
N LEU A 281 -8.68 2.76 -15.62
CA LEU A 281 -9.13 1.39 -15.32
C LEU A 281 -8.60 0.94 -13.96
N LEU A 282 -7.33 1.27 -13.66
CA LEU A 282 -6.71 1.01 -12.36
C LEU A 282 -7.47 1.76 -11.25
N LEU A 283 -7.79 3.05 -11.46
CA LEU A 283 -8.57 3.85 -10.53
C LEU A 283 -9.97 3.26 -10.30
N ALA A 284 -10.68 2.88 -11.38
CA ALA A 284 -11.99 2.25 -11.28
C ALA A 284 -11.95 0.93 -10.49
N PHE A 285 -10.93 0.09 -10.71
CA PHE A 285 -10.71 -1.13 -9.93
C PHE A 285 -10.42 -0.81 -8.46
N GLN A 286 -9.56 0.18 -8.17
CA GLN A 286 -9.20 0.57 -6.82
C GLN A 286 -10.39 1.09 -6.01
N VAL A 287 -11.28 1.87 -6.66
CA VAL A 287 -12.55 2.33 -6.07
C VAL A 287 -13.48 1.13 -5.82
N LEU A 288 -13.67 0.25 -6.80
CA LEU A 288 -14.51 -0.94 -6.68
C LEU A 288 -14.04 -1.86 -5.56
N ILE A 289 -12.75 -2.20 -5.51
CA ILE A 289 -12.20 -3.12 -4.50
C ILE A 289 -12.21 -2.50 -3.10
N CYS A 290 -12.06 -1.17 -2.99
CA CYS A 290 -12.24 -0.46 -1.72
C CYS A 290 -13.69 -0.63 -1.19
N PHE A 291 -14.70 -0.40 -2.04
CA PHE A 291 -16.10 -0.64 -1.66
C PHE A 291 -16.38 -2.11 -1.31
N VAL A 292 -15.83 -3.07 -2.04
CA VAL A 292 -15.96 -4.51 -1.72
C VAL A 292 -15.30 -4.82 -0.37
N SER A 293 -14.06 -4.39 -0.15
CA SER A 293 -13.32 -4.61 1.11
C SER A 293 -14.03 -3.97 2.32
N LEU A 294 -14.52 -2.74 2.19
CA LEU A 294 -15.31 -2.06 3.23
C LEU A 294 -16.66 -2.76 3.47
N GLY A 295 -17.35 -3.22 2.42
CA GLY A 295 -18.59 -3.98 2.52
C GLY A 295 -18.39 -5.29 3.29
N LEU A 296 -17.30 -6.00 3.03
CA LEU A 296 -16.96 -7.24 3.73
C LEU A 296 -16.63 -7.00 5.20
N LEU A 297 -15.81 -5.99 5.50
CA LEU A 297 -15.48 -5.57 6.87
C LEU A 297 -16.62 -4.87 7.62
N SER A 298 -17.70 -4.46 6.97
CA SER A 298 -18.84 -3.87 7.68
C SER A 298 -19.43 -4.85 8.72
N ASN A 299 -19.41 -6.15 8.40
CA ASN A 299 -19.79 -7.23 9.31
C ASN A 299 -18.88 -7.31 10.54
N ASP A 300 -17.57 -7.17 10.34
CA ASP A 300 -16.56 -7.07 11.40
C ASP A 300 -16.73 -5.81 12.25
N GLY A 301 -17.06 -4.69 11.62
CA GLY A 301 -17.30 -3.40 12.25
C GLY A 301 -18.43 -3.46 13.28
N VAL A 302 -19.56 -4.09 12.93
CA VAL A 302 -20.69 -4.28 13.87
C VAL A 302 -20.24 -5.01 15.14
N ILE A 303 -19.51 -6.11 15.01
CA ILE A 303 -19.07 -6.90 16.17
C ILE A 303 -17.97 -6.16 16.96
N THR A 304 -17.06 -5.46 16.28
CA THR A 304 -15.98 -4.70 16.92
C THR A 304 -16.51 -3.49 17.69
N LEU A 305 -17.54 -2.80 17.17
CA LEU A 305 -18.20 -1.69 17.86
C LEU A 305 -19.02 -2.16 19.07
N GLU A 306 -19.73 -3.29 18.97
CA GLU A 306 -20.34 -3.96 20.14
C GLU A 306 -19.30 -4.35 21.18
N GLY A 307 -18.12 -4.79 20.72
CA GLY A 307 -16.95 -5.08 21.53
C GLY A 307 -16.45 -3.85 22.30
N LEU A 308 -16.17 -2.77 21.59
CA LEU A 308 -15.72 -1.50 22.16
C LEU A 308 -16.75 -0.92 23.15
N SER A 309 -18.03 -0.94 22.80
CA SER A 309 -19.12 -0.52 23.69
C SER A 309 -19.17 -1.38 24.97
N GLY A 310 -18.88 -2.68 24.86
CA GLY A 310 -18.72 -3.59 25.99
C GLY A 310 -17.55 -3.20 26.91
N LEU A 311 -16.36 -2.94 26.35
CA LEU A 311 -15.17 -2.54 27.10
C LEU A 311 -15.39 -1.22 27.84
N LEU A 312 -15.87 -0.18 27.14
CA LEU A 312 -16.13 1.14 27.72
C LEU A 312 -17.17 1.08 28.86
N LYS A 313 -18.14 0.15 28.79
CA LYS A 313 -19.16 -0.07 29.81
C LYS A 313 -18.74 -1.09 30.90
N ASN A 314 -17.49 -1.59 30.88
CA ASN A 314 -16.98 -2.66 31.75
C ASN A 314 -17.90 -3.91 31.81
N LYS A 315 -18.58 -4.23 30.71
CA LYS A 315 -19.43 -5.42 30.56
C LYS A 315 -18.61 -6.59 30.00
N PRO A 316 -19.05 -7.86 30.14
CA PRO A 316 -18.44 -8.96 29.40
C PRO A 316 -18.51 -8.70 27.89
N VAL A 317 -17.38 -8.92 27.21
CA VAL A 317 -17.14 -8.50 25.83
C VAL A 317 -16.79 -9.68 24.94
N LEU A 318 -17.39 -9.72 23.75
CA LEU A 318 -16.93 -10.57 22.67
C LEU A 318 -15.82 -9.85 21.90
N THR A 319 -14.58 -10.34 21.99
CA THR A 319 -13.44 -9.86 21.18
C THR A 319 -12.75 -11.04 20.53
N TYR A 320 -12.51 -10.94 19.23
CA TYR A 320 -11.73 -11.87 18.43
C TYR A 320 -10.72 -11.07 17.59
N ASP A 321 -9.80 -11.78 16.98
CA ASP A 321 -8.74 -11.23 16.14
C ASP A 321 -9.15 -11.37 14.66
N ILE A 322 -9.37 -10.23 13.99
CA ILE A 322 -9.78 -10.22 12.57
C ILE A 322 -8.67 -10.80 11.69
N LEU A 323 -7.41 -10.44 11.95
CA LEU A 323 -6.27 -10.86 11.14
C LEU A 323 -6.07 -12.37 11.23
N ALA A 324 -6.19 -12.95 12.44
CA ALA A 324 -6.22 -14.41 12.60
C ALA A 324 -7.42 -15.06 11.88
N SER A 325 -8.58 -14.40 11.81
CA SER A 325 -9.77 -14.94 11.13
C SER A 325 -9.66 -14.96 9.59
N LEU A 326 -8.70 -14.24 8.99
CA LEU A 326 -8.49 -14.20 7.53
C LEU A 326 -8.22 -15.59 6.93
N GLU A 327 -7.63 -16.52 7.70
CA GLU A 327 -7.46 -17.93 7.31
C GLU A 327 -8.79 -18.60 6.87
N ARG A 328 -9.90 -18.20 7.51
CA ARG A 328 -11.25 -18.70 7.18
C ARG A 328 -11.97 -17.79 6.19
N ARG A 329 -11.63 -16.51 6.19
CA ARG A 329 -12.32 -15.47 5.44
C ARG A 329 -11.59 -15.17 4.13
N LYS A 330 -11.46 -16.21 3.32
CA LYS A 330 -10.70 -16.19 2.05
C LYS A 330 -11.12 -15.06 1.11
N LEU A 331 -12.43 -14.78 1.01
CA LEU A 331 -12.95 -13.71 0.15
C LEU A 331 -12.59 -12.30 0.67
N LEU A 332 -12.59 -12.07 1.99
CA LEU A 332 -12.02 -10.85 2.58
C LEU A 332 -10.50 -10.77 2.36
N LEU A 333 -9.76 -11.86 2.62
CA LEU A 333 -8.31 -11.90 2.43
C LEU A 333 -7.90 -11.56 0.98
N VAL A 334 -8.57 -12.15 -0.02
CA VAL A 334 -8.35 -11.81 -1.44
C VAL A 334 -8.71 -10.35 -1.72
N SER A 335 -9.84 -9.84 -1.20
CA SER A 335 -10.22 -8.43 -1.38
C SER A 335 -9.17 -7.46 -0.81
N LEU A 336 -8.60 -7.79 0.35
CA LEU A 336 -7.51 -7.02 0.95
C LEU A 336 -6.24 -7.08 0.09
N VAL A 337 -5.81 -8.27 -0.38
CA VAL A 337 -4.66 -8.38 -1.30
C VAL A 337 -4.87 -7.52 -2.55
N CYS A 338 -6.05 -7.62 -3.18
CA CYS A 338 -6.42 -6.81 -4.34
C CYS A 338 -6.44 -5.29 -4.05
N THR A 339 -6.70 -4.87 -2.80
CA THR A 339 -6.67 -3.45 -2.40
C THR A 339 -5.25 -2.86 -2.39
N PHE A 340 -4.22 -3.69 -2.17
CA PHE A 340 -2.81 -3.27 -2.18
C PHE A 340 -2.04 -3.71 -3.43
N PHE A 341 -2.69 -4.41 -4.37
CA PHE A 341 -2.06 -5.02 -5.55
C PHE A 341 -1.31 -4.03 -6.45
N PHE A 342 -1.75 -2.77 -6.52
CA PHE A 342 -1.11 -1.72 -7.32
C PHE A 342 0.04 -0.98 -6.60
N SER A 343 0.34 -1.33 -5.34
CA SER A 343 1.39 -0.66 -4.56
C SER A 343 2.80 -0.65 -5.20
N PRO A 344 3.25 -1.66 -5.99
CA PRO A 344 4.53 -1.57 -6.71
C PRO A 344 4.61 -0.40 -7.69
N LEU A 345 3.51 -0.14 -8.43
CA LEU A 345 3.45 1.01 -9.35
C LEU A 345 3.45 2.34 -8.60
N TYR A 346 2.79 2.40 -7.44
CA TYR A 346 2.79 3.60 -6.61
C TYR A 346 4.20 3.91 -6.08
N ALA A 347 4.97 2.87 -5.72
CA ALA A 347 6.37 3.04 -5.32
C ALA A 347 7.25 3.58 -6.47
N ASP A 348 7.14 3.06 -7.69
CA ASP A 348 7.89 3.58 -8.85
C ASP A 348 7.45 5.00 -9.26
N ALA A 349 6.16 5.34 -9.17
CA ALA A 349 5.69 6.70 -9.42
C ALA A 349 6.24 7.70 -8.39
N ILE A 350 6.32 7.29 -7.12
CA ILE A 350 6.89 8.11 -6.03
C ILE A 350 8.43 8.17 -6.14
N ARG A 351 9.10 7.11 -6.61
CA ARG A 351 10.55 7.10 -6.92
C ARG A 351 10.93 8.21 -7.90
N TYR A 352 10.10 8.41 -8.94
CA TYR A 352 10.31 9.44 -9.95
C TYR A 352 10.07 10.86 -9.44
N THR A 353 9.13 11.06 -8.52
CA THR A 353 8.79 12.36 -7.91
C THR A 353 9.49 12.62 -6.58
N TYR A 354 10.39 11.71 -6.14
CA TYR A 354 10.98 11.70 -4.81
C TYR A 354 11.62 13.03 -4.42
N ALA A 355 12.44 13.60 -5.32
CA ALA A 355 13.21 14.82 -5.07
C ALA A 355 12.37 16.08 -4.82
N GLU A 356 11.09 16.07 -5.20
CA GLU A 356 10.18 17.22 -5.11
C GLU A 356 9.16 17.06 -3.98
N THR A 357 8.37 15.99 -4.04
CA THR A 357 7.23 15.73 -3.13
C THR A 357 7.13 14.27 -2.71
N GLY A 358 7.68 13.35 -3.50
CA GLY A 358 7.57 11.90 -3.27
C GLY A 358 8.24 11.43 -1.98
N TYR A 359 9.28 12.12 -1.49
CA TYR A 359 9.96 11.77 -0.24
C TYR A 359 9.01 11.70 0.97
N HIS A 360 7.95 12.50 1.00
CA HIS A 360 6.92 12.45 2.05
C HIS A 360 6.12 11.13 2.06
N TYR A 361 6.00 10.45 0.92
CA TYR A 361 5.11 9.30 0.72
C TYR A 361 5.86 7.98 0.47
N TRP A 362 7.18 8.01 0.30
CA TRP A 362 8.02 6.85 0.04
C TRP A 362 7.78 5.69 1.00
N TYR A 363 8.00 5.93 2.30
CA TYR A 363 7.82 4.92 3.36
C TYR A 363 6.38 4.42 3.47
N LEU A 364 5.41 5.23 3.05
CA LEU A 364 4.00 4.87 3.05
C LEU A 364 3.63 3.98 1.85
N ALA A 365 4.27 4.15 0.69
CA ALA A 365 4.20 3.19 -0.42
C ALA A 365 4.91 1.87 -0.07
N LEU A 366 6.10 1.92 0.56
CA LEU A 366 6.79 0.73 1.07
C LEU A 366 5.93 -0.03 2.10
N LEU A 367 5.21 0.67 2.97
CA LEU A 367 4.22 0.06 3.87
C LEU A 367 3.10 -0.67 3.12
N MET A 368 2.56 -0.08 2.04
CA MET A 368 1.55 -0.75 1.22
C MET A 368 2.10 -2.03 0.55
N VAL A 369 3.33 -1.98 0.02
CA VAL A 369 4.01 -3.14 -0.57
C VAL A 369 4.23 -4.24 0.48
N ALA A 370 4.66 -3.88 1.69
CA ALA A 370 4.82 -4.84 2.79
C ALA A 370 3.48 -5.46 3.23
N VAL A 371 2.41 -4.68 3.31
CA VAL A 371 1.05 -5.18 3.58
C VAL A 371 0.59 -6.14 2.48
N MET A 372 0.78 -5.78 1.21
CA MET A 372 0.44 -6.63 0.07
C MET A 372 1.14 -8.00 0.17
N MET A 373 2.45 -8.00 0.44
CA MET A 373 3.24 -9.23 0.54
C MET A 373 2.89 -10.07 1.77
N ALA A 374 2.69 -9.45 2.94
CA ALA A 374 2.26 -10.18 4.14
C ALA A 374 0.87 -10.83 3.96
N LEU A 375 -0.10 -10.12 3.37
CA LEU A 375 -1.42 -10.69 3.08
C LEU A 375 -1.35 -11.79 2.00
N SER A 376 -0.50 -11.62 0.98
CA SER A 376 -0.26 -12.64 -0.05
C SER A 376 0.36 -13.90 0.53
N TRP A 377 1.31 -13.77 1.46
CA TRP A 377 1.87 -14.89 2.21
C TRP A 377 0.81 -15.61 3.06
N MET A 378 -0.09 -14.88 3.72
CA MET A 378 -1.22 -15.47 4.42
C MET A 378 -2.18 -16.21 3.47
N ALA A 379 -2.41 -15.69 2.26
CA ALA A 379 -3.22 -16.36 1.24
C ALA A 379 -2.56 -17.65 0.72
N LEU A 380 -1.22 -17.65 0.57
CA LEU A 380 -0.42 -18.83 0.24
C LEU A 380 -0.51 -19.90 1.36
N LEU A 381 -0.26 -19.52 2.62
CA LEU A 381 -0.39 -20.42 3.78
C LEU A 381 -1.80 -20.99 3.93
N THR A 382 -2.83 -20.19 3.64
CA THR A 382 -4.24 -20.62 3.65
C THR A 382 -4.56 -21.58 2.51
N SER A 383 -3.88 -21.44 1.36
CA SER A 383 -4.02 -22.33 0.21
C SER A 383 -3.28 -23.66 0.42
N LEU A 384 -2.13 -23.63 1.11
CA LEU A 384 -1.36 -24.80 1.52
C LEU A 384 -2.20 -25.78 2.37
N GLN A 385 -3.23 -25.30 3.09
CA GLN A 385 -4.15 -26.16 3.85
C GLN A 385 -4.91 -27.20 2.99
N SER A 386 -4.99 -27.00 1.68
CA SER A 386 -5.59 -27.96 0.73
C SER A 386 -4.64 -29.13 0.38
N VAL A 387 -3.35 -29.00 0.64
CA VAL A 387 -2.33 -30.03 0.32
C VAL A 387 -2.36 -31.14 1.37
N PRO A 388 -2.44 -32.43 1.00
CA PRO A 388 -2.53 -33.53 1.96
C PRO A 388 -1.29 -33.64 2.84
N VAL A 389 -1.50 -33.83 4.15
CA VAL A 389 -0.44 -33.87 5.17
C VAL A 389 -0.03 -35.31 5.53
N PRO A 390 1.28 -35.61 5.70
CA PRO A 390 1.76 -36.90 6.19
C PRO A 390 1.15 -37.28 7.55
N LYS A 391 0.95 -38.59 7.80
CA LYS A 391 0.28 -39.11 9.02
C LYS A 391 0.83 -38.53 10.34
N ILE A 392 2.14 -38.26 10.41
CA ILE A 392 2.85 -37.71 11.58
C ILE A 392 2.40 -36.28 11.95
N TRP A 393 2.06 -35.48 10.94
CA TRP A 393 1.65 -34.07 11.08
C TRP A 393 0.12 -33.89 11.11
N ARG A 394 -0.64 -34.97 10.95
CA ARG A 394 -2.11 -34.93 10.95
C ARG A 394 -2.62 -34.42 12.30
N ASN A 395 -3.54 -33.44 12.25
CA ASN A 395 -4.08 -32.71 13.40
C ASN A 395 -3.06 -31.86 14.19
N ARG A 396 -1.82 -31.70 13.71
CA ARG A 396 -0.72 -30.99 14.39
C ARG A 396 -0.19 -29.78 13.61
N PRO A 397 -1.02 -28.76 13.30
CA PRO A 397 -0.56 -27.57 12.59
C PRO A 397 0.39 -26.73 13.44
N LEU A 398 1.36 -26.09 12.77
CA LEU A 398 2.21 -25.06 13.34
C LEU A 398 1.40 -23.78 13.55
N CYS A 399 1.51 -23.17 14.73
CA CYS A 399 0.82 -21.95 15.09
C CYS A 399 1.71 -20.71 14.97
N TYR A 400 1.12 -19.62 14.47
CA TYR A 400 1.73 -18.29 14.41
C TYR A 400 0.72 -17.22 14.80
N SER A 401 1.19 -15.99 15.04
CA SER A 401 0.33 -14.84 15.36
C SER A 401 0.20 -13.92 14.13
N ALA A 402 -0.96 -13.93 13.47
CA ALA A 402 -1.19 -13.12 12.27
C ALA A 402 -1.00 -11.60 12.48
N PRO A 403 -1.46 -10.96 13.58
CA PRO A 403 -1.15 -9.56 13.84
C PRO A 403 0.35 -9.29 13.97
N VAL A 404 1.07 -10.13 14.75
CA VAL A 404 2.52 -9.96 14.93
C VAL A 404 3.24 -10.13 13.59
N PHE A 405 2.85 -11.12 12.78
CA PHE A 405 3.43 -11.32 11.45
C PHE A 405 3.26 -10.08 10.55
N ILE A 406 2.05 -9.55 10.42
CA ILE A 406 1.79 -8.38 9.56
C ILE A 406 2.53 -7.14 10.08
N TYR A 407 2.39 -6.81 11.37
CA TYR A 407 3.02 -5.61 11.93
C TYR A 407 4.55 -5.70 11.95
N CYS A 408 5.14 -6.86 12.27
CA CYS A 408 6.59 -7.04 12.19
C CYS A 408 7.10 -7.01 10.74
N THR A 409 6.35 -7.52 9.76
CA THR A 409 6.77 -7.44 8.34
C THR A 409 6.85 -5.97 7.90
N ILE A 410 5.84 -5.16 8.23
CA ILE A 410 5.83 -3.72 7.96
C ILE A 410 6.99 -3.01 8.68
N LEU A 411 7.11 -3.23 9.99
CA LEU A 411 8.10 -2.53 10.81
C LEU A 411 9.53 -2.89 10.42
N PHE A 412 9.86 -4.17 10.26
CA PHE A 412 11.21 -4.60 9.89
C PHE A 412 11.58 -4.07 8.50
N PHE A 413 10.68 -4.16 7.52
CA PHE A 413 10.97 -3.66 6.18
C PHE A 413 11.13 -2.13 6.13
N VAL A 414 10.17 -1.36 6.67
CA VAL A 414 10.22 0.10 6.61
C VAL A 414 11.39 0.67 7.43
N ILE A 415 11.74 0.05 8.57
CA ILE A 415 12.91 0.47 9.37
C ILE A 415 14.21 0.11 8.65
N TYR A 416 14.30 -1.06 8.00
CA TYR A 416 15.48 -1.46 7.24
C TYR A 416 15.73 -0.50 6.07
N GLU A 417 14.74 -0.32 5.20
CA GLU A 417 14.79 0.61 4.06
C GLU A 417 15.13 2.05 4.49
N GLY A 418 14.50 2.53 5.57
CA GLY A 418 14.76 3.86 6.13
C GLY A 418 16.13 4.02 6.81
N SER A 419 16.79 2.92 7.18
CA SER A 419 18.16 2.95 7.73
C SER A 419 19.22 3.14 6.64
N PHE A 420 18.89 2.89 5.38
CA PHE A 420 19.79 3.04 4.22
C PHE A 420 19.45 4.25 3.32
N ASP A 421 18.47 5.08 3.71
CA ASP A 421 17.93 6.19 2.89
C ASP A 421 17.55 5.74 1.47
N SER A 422 16.97 4.54 1.35
CA SER A 422 16.81 3.86 0.06
C SER A 422 16.02 4.66 -0.96
N GLY A 423 15.06 5.48 -0.53
CA GLY A 423 14.28 6.34 -1.43
C GLY A 423 15.12 7.37 -2.18
N LYS A 424 16.13 7.95 -1.51
CA LYS A 424 17.06 8.87 -2.16
C LYS A 424 17.95 8.12 -3.13
N VAL A 425 18.58 7.04 -2.67
CA VAL A 425 19.50 6.21 -3.47
C VAL A 425 18.81 5.70 -4.74
N GLU A 426 17.60 5.13 -4.60
CA GLU A 426 16.82 4.60 -5.72
C GLU A 426 16.33 5.70 -6.67
N SER A 427 15.99 6.89 -6.17
CA SER A 427 15.61 8.03 -7.03
C SER A 427 16.81 8.55 -7.84
N GLU A 428 17.96 8.77 -7.21
CA GLU A 428 19.19 9.23 -7.86
C GLU A 428 19.70 8.20 -8.88
N ALA A 429 19.63 6.91 -8.54
CA ALA A 429 20.01 5.81 -9.43
C ALA A 429 18.99 5.51 -10.54
N MET A 430 17.76 6.07 -10.52
CA MET A 430 16.65 5.64 -11.39
C MET A 430 17.02 5.52 -12.87
N TRP A 431 17.65 6.56 -13.45
CA TRP A 431 18.07 6.58 -14.85
C TRP A 431 19.26 5.68 -15.17
N SER A 432 20.03 5.23 -14.17
CA SER A 432 21.11 4.25 -14.34
C SER A 432 20.60 2.82 -14.56
N HIS A 433 19.35 2.52 -14.18
CA HIS A 433 18.70 1.23 -14.43
C HIS A 433 18.11 1.11 -15.85
N ALA A 434 18.28 2.13 -16.71
CA ALA A 434 18.00 2.07 -18.14
C ALA A 434 19.28 1.73 -18.90
N GLN A 435 19.24 0.73 -19.79
CA GLN A 435 20.38 0.44 -20.66
C GLN A 435 20.46 1.46 -21.81
N GLY A 436 21.58 2.16 -21.93
CA GLY A 436 21.83 3.09 -23.03
C GLY A 436 22.10 2.37 -24.36
N THR A 437 21.62 2.92 -25.48
CA THR A 437 21.97 2.47 -26.84
C THR A 437 23.12 3.28 -27.44
N LEU A 438 23.10 4.60 -27.21
CA LEU A 438 24.17 5.54 -27.56
C LEU A 438 24.48 6.42 -26.33
N GLY A 439 25.73 6.84 -26.20
CA GLY A 439 26.20 7.69 -25.11
C GLY A 439 27.24 8.70 -25.59
N LEU A 440 27.57 9.64 -24.72
CA LEU A 440 28.63 10.64 -24.93
C LEU A 440 29.90 10.18 -24.23
N VAL A 441 31.07 10.36 -24.84
CA VAL A 441 32.36 10.04 -24.22
C VAL A 441 32.85 11.26 -23.44
N VAL A 442 32.72 11.24 -22.11
CA VAL A 442 33.12 12.34 -21.23
C VAL A 442 34.22 11.86 -20.30
N HIS A 443 35.36 12.56 -20.28
CA HIS A 443 36.58 12.15 -19.57
C HIS A 443 37.00 10.69 -19.87
N GLY A 444 36.94 10.29 -21.14
CA GLY A 444 37.28 8.95 -21.61
C GLY A 444 36.28 7.84 -21.23
N GLN A 445 35.14 8.15 -20.60
CA GLN A 445 34.11 7.19 -20.24
C GLN A 445 32.80 7.46 -20.99
N THR A 446 32.19 6.42 -21.56
CA THR A 446 30.86 6.52 -22.16
C THR A 446 29.81 6.72 -21.06
N ARG A 447 29.05 7.81 -21.15
CA ARG A 447 27.95 8.19 -20.25
C ARG A 447 26.63 8.16 -21.00
N SER A 448 25.54 7.76 -20.34
CA SER A 448 24.20 7.86 -20.95
C SER A 448 23.78 9.32 -21.11
N SER A 449 23.04 9.63 -22.17
CA SER A 449 22.58 11.00 -22.46
C SER A 449 21.20 11.02 -23.14
N GLY A 450 20.36 10.00 -22.90
CA GLY A 450 18.96 9.99 -23.37
C GLY A 450 18.58 9.02 -24.49
N ALA A 451 19.52 8.34 -25.14
CA ALA A 451 19.22 7.20 -26.00
C ALA A 451 19.22 5.90 -25.16
N TYR A 452 18.05 5.34 -24.88
CA TYR A 452 17.87 4.10 -24.12
C TYR A 452 17.21 2.99 -24.94
N THR A 453 17.39 1.75 -24.50
CA THR A 453 16.74 0.57 -25.07
C THR A 453 15.25 0.51 -24.75
N MET A 454 14.46 -0.04 -25.67
CA MET A 454 13.02 -0.29 -25.50
C MET A 454 12.69 -1.39 -24.46
N THR A 455 13.68 -1.95 -23.77
CA THR A 455 13.49 -2.96 -22.72
C THR A 455 12.87 -2.38 -21.43
N GLY A 456 12.98 -1.06 -21.24
CA GLY A 456 12.54 -0.37 -20.03
C GLY A 456 13.56 -0.43 -18.88
N MET A 457 13.24 0.27 -17.80
CA MET A 457 13.97 0.32 -16.54
C MET A 457 13.52 -0.79 -15.58
N THR A 458 14.41 -1.17 -14.67
CA THR A 458 14.10 -2.12 -13.59
C THR A 458 13.13 -1.50 -12.58
N PRO A 459 11.90 -2.04 -12.40
CA PRO A 459 10.96 -1.58 -11.39
C PRO A 459 11.50 -1.74 -9.97
N VAL A 460 11.25 -0.77 -9.09
CA VAL A 460 11.79 -0.73 -7.72
C VAL A 460 11.46 -1.98 -6.91
N ILE A 461 10.28 -2.60 -7.16
CA ILE A 461 9.87 -3.81 -6.47
C ILE A 461 10.89 -4.94 -6.60
N TYR A 462 11.60 -5.08 -7.73
CA TYR A 462 12.62 -6.12 -7.90
C TYR A 462 13.92 -5.82 -7.15
N LEU A 463 14.21 -4.55 -6.90
CA LEU A 463 15.40 -4.10 -6.18
C LEU A 463 15.23 -4.34 -4.67
N ILE A 464 14.05 -4.01 -4.12
CA ILE A 464 13.71 -4.19 -2.69
C ILE A 464 13.13 -5.57 -2.33
N MET A 465 12.79 -6.42 -3.32
CA MET A 465 12.18 -7.74 -3.07
C MET A 465 13.04 -8.66 -2.20
N PRO A 466 14.38 -8.76 -2.35
CA PRO A 466 15.20 -9.63 -1.50
C PRO A 466 15.08 -9.26 -0.01
N ASP A 467 15.22 -7.97 0.31
CA ASP A 467 15.15 -7.45 1.67
C ASP A 467 13.75 -7.59 2.26
N LEU A 468 12.70 -7.35 1.46
CA LEU A 468 11.31 -7.59 1.85
C LEU A 468 11.02 -9.06 2.17
N VAL A 469 11.56 -10.00 1.38
CA VAL A 469 11.41 -11.44 1.63
C VAL A 469 12.13 -11.84 2.91
N VAL A 470 13.36 -11.34 3.15
CA VAL A 470 14.09 -11.59 4.40
C VAL A 470 13.32 -11.04 5.60
N CYS A 471 12.87 -9.78 5.54
CA CYS A 471 12.07 -9.15 6.60
C CYS A 471 10.78 -9.93 6.90
N MET A 472 10.08 -10.40 5.86
CA MET A 472 8.88 -11.21 5.99
C MET A 472 9.15 -12.58 6.63
N LEU A 473 10.23 -13.28 6.25
CA LEU A 473 10.60 -14.57 6.84
C LEU A 473 11.01 -14.42 8.32
N VAL A 474 11.76 -13.37 8.67
CA VAL A 474 12.11 -13.03 10.05
C VAL A 474 10.86 -12.69 10.86
N ALA A 475 9.95 -11.86 10.32
CA ALA A 475 8.68 -11.53 10.94
C ALA A 475 7.78 -12.77 11.16
N TRP A 476 7.81 -13.74 10.24
CA TRP A 476 7.10 -15.00 10.39
C TRP A 476 7.69 -15.84 11.53
N GLY A 477 9.01 -15.96 11.61
CA GLY A 477 9.71 -16.59 12.75
C GLY A 477 9.38 -15.94 14.09
N VAL A 478 9.43 -14.61 14.16
CA VAL A 478 9.03 -13.82 15.34
C VAL A 478 7.55 -14.07 15.70
N SER A 479 6.66 -14.18 14.72
CA SER A 479 5.24 -14.45 14.97
C SER A 479 4.95 -15.85 15.53
N ILE A 480 5.78 -16.85 15.21
CA ILE A 480 5.74 -18.20 15.80
C ILE A 480 6.30 -18.16 17.23
N ALA A 481 7.42 -17.47 17.45
CA ALA A 481 8.02 -17.29 18.77
C ALA A 481 7.08 -16.56 19.74
N ALA A 482 6.42 -15.49 19.28
CA ALA A 482 5.43 -14.74 20.04
C ALA A 482 4.20 -15.61 20.38
N HIS A 483 3.72 -16.45 19.45
CA HIS A 483 2.65 -17.41 19.74
C HIS A 483 3.07 -18.40 20.83
N LYS A 484 4.27 -18.99 20.70
CA LYS A 484 4.83 -19.91 21.70
C LYS A 484 4.94 -19.25 23.08
N TRP A 485 5.43 -18.02 23.16
CA TRP A 485 5.55 -17.26 24.41
C TRP A 485 4.20 -16.97 25.07
N HIS A 486 3.20 -16.56 24.31
CA HIS A 486 1.88 -16.19 24.85
C HIS A 486 0.97 -17.38 25.20
N VAL A 487 1.11 -18.52 24.50
CA VAL A 487 0.16 -19.66 24.63
C VAL A 487 0.81 -20.90 25.28
N GLY A 488 2.13 -21.03 25.21
CA GLY A 488 2.94 -22.10 25.79
C GLY A 488 3.41 -23.17 24.80
N TYR A 489 2.94 -23.17 23.55
CA TYR A 489 3.29 -24.16 22.52
C TYR A 489 3.41 -23.52 21.13
N ALA A 490 4.15 -24.17 20.23
CA ALA A 490 4.23 -23.79 18.81
C ALA A 490 3.41 -24.71 17.90
N ILE A 491 3.15 -25.96 18.32
CA ILE A 491 2.33 -26.94 17.58
C ILE A 491 1.04 -27.15 18.38
N LEU A 492 -0.10 -26.96 17.72
CA LEU A 492 -1.41 -27.16 18.33
C LEU A 492 -1.89 -28.60 18.12
N ASP A 493 -2.50 -29.20 19.13
CA ASP A 493 -3.33 -30.40 18.90
C ASP A 493 -4.79 -30.01 18.55
N THR A 494 -5.24 -30.46 17.38
CA THR A 494 -6.62 -30.28 16.90
C THR A 494 -7.46 -31.55 16.98
N SER A 495 -6.98 -32.61 17.63
CA SER A 495 -7.70 -33.87 17.87
C SER A 495 -9.09 -33.66 18.50
N TRP A 496 -9.19 -32.75 19.48
CA TRP A 496 -10.41 -32.47 20.23
C TRP A 496 -11.60 -32.09 19.33
N LYS A 497 -11.35 -31.53 18.14
CA LYS A 497 -12.38 -31.09 17.18
C LYS A 497 -13.32 -32.19 16.70
N SER A 498 -12.96 -33.47 16.83
CA SER A 498 -13.88 -34.58 16.54
C SER A 498 -15.01 -34.74 17.57
N HIS A 499 -14.87 -34.12 18.76
CA HIS A 499 -15.81 -34.24 19.89
C HIS A 499 -16.81 -33.07 19.98
N ASN A 500 -16.84 -32.18 18.99
CA ASN A 500 -17.73 -31.03 18.90
C ASN A 500 -18.52 -31.08 17.58
N GLU A 501 -19.85 -31.09 17.66
CA GLU A 501 -20.78 -31.30 16.55
C GLU A 501 -20.72 -30.15 15.53
N PHE A 502 -20.37 -28.93 15.96
CA PHE A 502 -20.15 -27.76 15.08
C PHE A 502 -18.79 -27.79 14.38
N VAL A 503 -17.68 -27.85 15.12
CA VAL A 503 -16.32 -27.75 14.53
C VAL A 503 -15.98 -28.96 13.65
N ASN A 504 -16.60 -30.11 13.87
CA ASN A 504 -16.43 -31.28 13.00
C ASN A 504 -17.01 -31.08 11.58
N GLN A 505 -17.92 -30.13 11.38
CA GLN A 505 -18.43 -29.74 10.05
C GLN A 505 -17.47 -28.82 9.28
N LEU A 506 -16.41 -28.30 9.93
CA LEU A 506 -15.52 -27.30 9.36
C LEU A 506 -14.20 -27.92 8.86
N PRO A 507 -13.60 -27.41 7.76
CA PRO A 507 -12.30 -27.87 7.30
C PRO A 507 -11.23 -27.74 8.38
N LYS A 508 -10.43 -28.78 8.64
CA LYS A 508 -9.41 -28.77 9.70
C LYS A 508 -8.09 -28.22 9.13
N PRO A 509 -7.44 -27.21 9.76
CA PRO A 509 -6.14 -26.74 9.33
C PRO A 509 -5.10 -27.84 9.57
N GLN A 510 -4.20 -28.06 8.61
CA GLN A 510 -3.28 -29.21 8.64
C GLN A 510 -1.81 -28.80 8.78
N TRP A 511 -1.32 -27.88 7.94
CA TRP A 511 0.10 -27.44 7.96
C TRP A 511 0.37 -26.33 8.96
N VAL A 512 -0.29 -25.18 8.77
CA VAL A 512 -0.06 -23.94 9.52
C VAL A 512 -1.42 -23.30 9.83
N THR A 513 -1.55 -22.65 10.99
CA THR A 513 -2.76 -21.92 11.39
C THR A 513 -2.44 -20.67 12.21
N SER A 514 -3.21 -19.60 11.99
CA SER A 514 -3.23 -18.41 12.87
C SER A 514 -4.38 -18.45 13.88
N LEU A 515 -5.29 -19.41 13.75
CA LEU A 515 -6.49 -19.50 14.59
C LEU A 515 -6.16 -20.09 15.96
N ASN A 516 -6.53 -19.38 17.02
CA ASN A 516 -6.43 -19.88 18.39
C ASN A 516 -7.51 -20.93 18.69
N LEU A 517 -7.22 -22.16 18.29
CA LEU A 517 -8.07 -23.35 18.39
C LEU A 517 -7.72 -24.23 19.61
N ASP A 518 -7.12 -23.64 20.65
CA ASP A 518 -6.78 -24.31 21.92
C ASP A 518 -8.04 -24.84 22.65
N HIS A 519 -7.89 -25.94 23.39
CA HIS A 519 -8.88 -26.42 24.35
C HIS A 519 -9.28 -25.34 25.37
N LYS A 520 -8.38 -24.39 25.69
CA LYS A 520 -8.69 -23.20 26.51
C LYS A 520 -9.83 -22.33 25.96
N ASN A 521 -10.12 -22.40 24.66
CA ASN A 521 -11.24 -21.69 24.01
C ASN A 521 -12.54 -22.52 23.94
N THR A 522 -12.55 -23.71 24.54
CA THR A 522 -13.74 -24.53 24.79
C THR A 522 -14.22 -24.39 26.24
N ILE A 523 -15.38 -24.97 26.53
CA ILE A 523 -15.92 -25.21 27.88
C ILE A 523 -16.34 -26.68 27.94
N SER A 524 -15.84 -27.42 28.93
CA SER A 524 -16.28 -28.79 29.23
C SER A 524 -17.56 -28.78 30.05
N ILE A 525 -18.62 -29.44 29.56
CA ILE A 525 -19.85 -29.68 30.33
C ILE A 525 -20.12 -31.19 30.26
N GLY A 526 -19.91 -31.88 31.39
CA GLY A 526 -19.83 -33.34 31.41
C GLY A 526 -18.68 -33.84 30.53
N SER A 527 -18.95 -34.84 29.69
CA SER A 527 -17.98 -35.42 28.74
C SER A 527 -17.90 -34.71 27.38
N LYS A 528 -18.67 -33.64 27.14
CA LYS A 528 -18.70 -32.90 25.88
C LYS A 528 -17.98 -31.54 25.96
N LEU A 529 -17.36 -31.14 24.84
CA LEU A 529 -16.65 -29.88 24.68
C LEU A 529 -17.47 -28.89 23.83
N PHE A 530 -17.74 -27.72 24.40
CA PHE A 530 -18.54 -26.66 23.79
C PHE A 530 -17.65 -25.49 23.38
N CYS A 531 -17.82 -24.99 22.16
CA CYS A 531 -17.10 -23.84 21.66
C CYS A 531 -17.65 -22.53 22.23
N LYS A 532 -16.78 -21.63 22.67
CA LYS A 532 -17.16 -20.27 23.08
C LYS A 532 -17.63 -19.45 21.88
N PRO A 533 -18.58 -18.50 22.03
CA PRO A 533 -19.01 -17.60 20.95
C PRO A 533 -17.87 -16.87 20.22
N SER A 534 -16.76 -16.57 20.91
CA SER A 534 -15.60 -15.91 20.31
C SER A 534 -14.87 -16.80 19.30
N LEU A 535 -14.94 -18.13 19.48
CA LEU A 535 -14.35 -19.12 18.58
C LEU A 535 -15.21 -19.29 17.32
N LEU A 536 -16.54 -19.23 17.42
CA LEU A 536 -17.45 -19.18 16.26
C LEU A 536 -17.12 -17.99 15.35
N VAL A 537 -16.98 -16.79 15.92
CA VAL A 537 -16.69 -15.58 15.13
C VAL A 537 -15.28 -15.60 14.53
N LEU A 538 -14.29 -16.12 15.27
CA LEU A 538 -12.94 -16.38 14.74
C LEU A 538 -12.96 -17.39 13.57
N LEU A 539 -13.86 -18.37 13.61
CA LEU A 539 -14.08 -19.35 12.54
C LEU A 539 -14.91 -18.81 11.35
N GLY A 540 -15.43 -17.58 11.43
CA GLY A 540 -16.21 -16.95 10.35
C GLY A 540 -17.74 -17.08 10.49
N TYR A 541 -18.25 -17.42 11.68
CA TYR A 541 -19.69 -17.59 11.93
C TYR A 541 -20.17 -16.69 13.06
N CYS A 542 -21.37 -16.14 12.94
CA CYS A 542 -21.98 -15.31 13.98
C CYS A 542 -23.39 -15.81 14.34
N ILE A 543 -23.91 -15.31 15.46
CA ILE A 543 -25.18 -15.75 16.04
C ILE A 543 -26.18 -14.60 16.03
N ILE A 544 -27.38 -14.86 15.55
CA ILE A 544 -28.52 -13.94 15.56
C ILE A 544 -29.71 -14.55 16.31
N ARG A 545 -30.66 -13.71 16.72
CA ARG A 545 -31.96 -14.11 17.30
C ARG A 545 -33.09 -13.34 16.60
N ASP A 546 -34.29 -13.90 16.54
CA ASP A 546 -35.48 -13.19 16.05
C ASP A 546 -36.17 -12.42 17.19
N LYS A 547 -36.42 -11.12 16.99
CA LYS A 547 -37.21 -10.29 17.91
C LYS A 547 -38.68 -10.73 18.01
N GLY A 548 -39.21 -11.42 16.98
CA GLY A 548 -40.62 -11.82 16.92
C GLY A 548 -41.03 -12.84 17.99
N VAL A 549 -40.09 -13.66 18.47
CA VAL A 549 -40.37 -14.76 19.42
C VAL A 549 -40.50 -14.27 20.87
N ASP A 550 -39.85 -13.15 21.22
CA ASP A 550 -39.86 -12.60 22.58
C ASP A 550 -41.03 -11.60 22.82
N ALA A 551 -41.74 -11.17 21.77
CA ALA A 551 -42.81 -10.16 21.87
C ALA A 551 -44.03 -10.62 22.68
N THR A 552 -44.27 -11.93 22.80
CA THR A 552 -45.33 -12.53 23.64
C THR A 552 -44.88 -12.87 25.06
N ALA A 553 -43.60 -12.67 25.39
CA ALA A 553 -43.04 -12.89 26.73
C ALA A 553 -42.75 -11.58 27.50
N ALA A 554 -42.99 -10.42 26.87
CA ALA A 554 -42.64 -9.10 27.39
C ALA A 554 -43.69 -8.51 28.37
N THR A 555 -44.30 -9.34 29.24
CA THR A 555 -45.26 -8.87 30.26
C THR A 555 -45.13 -9.55 31.62
N THR A 556 -43.91 -9.96 32.03
CA THR A 556 -43.61 -10.10 33.47
C THR A 556 -42.13 -9.85 33.77
N ASN A 557 -41.86 -8.95 34.72
CA ASN A 557 -40.51 -8.57 35.11
C ASN A 557 -39.81 -9.67 35.92
N LEU A 558 -38.57 -10.03 35.53
CA LEU A 558 -37.40 -9.97 36.43
C LEU A 558 -36.10 -10.27 35.66
N TYR A 559 -35.22 -9.26 35.59
CA TYR A 559 -33.89 -9.36 34.99
C TYR A 559 -32.96 -10.20 35.89
N HIS A 560 -32.83 -11.50 35.62
CA HIS A 560 -31.73 -12.32 36.16
C HIS A 560 -30.69 -12.59 35.07
N PRO A 561 -29.45 -12.05 35.19
CA PRO A 561 -28.38 -12.44 34.29
C PRO A 561 -27.93 -13.85 34.65
N ALA A 562 -28.16 -14.80 33.75
CA ALA A 562 -27.58 -16.15 33.82
C ALA A 562 -26.07 -16.08 33.60
N SER A 563 -25.32 -15.77 34.66
CA SER A 563 -23.86 -15.75 34.63
C SER A 563 -23.30 -17.16 34.81
N SER A 564 -22.37 -17.56 33.95
CA SER A 564 -21.56 -18.77 34.04
C SER A 564 -20.49 -18.70 35.16
N HIS A 565 -20.91 -18.39 36.39
CA HIS A 565 -20.02 -18.08 37.51
C HIS A 565 -19.65 -19.28 38.41
N HIS A 566 -20.24 -20.46 38.17
CA HIS A 566 -19.92 -21.71 38.88
C HIS A 566 -19.25 -22.75 37.96
N SER A 567 -18.01 -22.47 37.53
CA SER A 567 -17.03 -23.50 37.18
C SER A 567 -15.60 -22.91 37.05
N SER A 568 -15.05 -22.41 38.16
CA SER A 568 -13.60 -22.13 38.28
C SER A 568 -13.19 -21.75 39.71
N THR A 569 -13.31 -22.70 40.64
CA THR A 569 -12.52 -22.71 41.90
C THR A 569 -12.17 -24.15 42.23
N HIS A 570 -10.97 -24.56 41.83
CA HIS A 570 -10.25 -25.59 42.57
C HIS A 570 -9.73 -24.92 43.84
N ASP A 571 -10.16 -25.36 45.02
CA ASP A 571 -9.27 -25.35 46.18
C ASP A 571 -9.71 -26.38 47.24
N LYS A 572 -8.70 -27.13 47.69
CA LYS A 572 -8.53 -27.98 48.88
C LYS A 572 -9.73 -28.73 49.49
N VAL A 573 -9.52 -30.05 49.58
CA VAL A 573 -10.21 -30.95 50.50
C VAL A 573 -9.81 -30.61 51.94
N GLU A 574 -10.79 -30.30 52.78
CA GLU A 574 -10.64 -30.36 54.23
C GLU A 574 -11.91 -30.95 54.86
N THR A 575 -11.72 -31.92 55.73
CA THR A 575 -12.76 -32.79 56.29
C THR A 575 -13.33 -32.16 57.56
N ALA A 576 -14.65 -31.89 57.62
CA ALA A 576 -15.30 -31.48 58.86
C ALA A 576 -16.71 -32.08 59.01
N SER A 577 -16.84 -32.88 60.06
CA SER A 577 -18.01 -33.57 60.59
C SER A 577 -19.31 -32.75 60.72
N TYR A 578 -20.44 -33.42 60.47
CA TYR A 578 -21.76 -32.98 60.92
C TYR A 578 -21.80 -32.86 62.46
N VAL A 579 -22.38 -31.77 62.97
CA VAL A 579 -22.93 -31.70 64.32
C VAL A 579 -24.42 -31.40 64.20
N VAL A 580 -25.24 -32.30 64.74
CA VAL A 580 -26.70 -32.15 64.84
C VAL A 580 -27.02 -31.48 66.17
N THR A 581 -27.78 -30.39 66.15
CA THR A 581 -28.37 -29.82 67.36
C THR A 581 -29.88 -29.72 67.19
N THR A 582 -30.61 -30.64 67.81
CA THR A 582 -32.08 -30.64 67.89
C THR A 582 -32.56 -29.84 69.09
N THR A 583 -33.57 -29.00 68.91
CA THR A 583 -34.45 -28.54 70.00
C THR A 583 -35.91 -28.51 69.53
N LYS A 584 -36.78 -29.16 70.33
CA LYS A 584 -38.26 -29.09 70.27
C LYS A 584 -38.74 -27.76 70.90
N GLU A 585 -40.01 -27.37 71.02
CA GLU A 585 -41.38 -27.93 70.84
C GLU A 585 -42.29 -26.72 70.47
N GLY A 586 -43.62 -26.74 70.23
CA GLY A 586 -44.67 -27.76 70.19
C GLY A 586 -46.08 -27.15 70.28
N THR A 587 -47.13 -27.82 69.74
CA THR A 587 -48.60 -27.56 69.93
C THR A 587 -49.19 -26.21 69.45
N THR A 588 -50.45 -26.06 68.99
CA THR A 588 -51.72 -26.79 69.23
C THR A 588 -52.72 -26.65 68.04
N ALA A 589 -53.92 -27.27 68.05
CA ALA A 589 -54.81 -27.41 66.87
C ALA A 589 -56.34 -27.25 67.11
N SER A 590 -57.09 -26.90 66.05
CA SER A 590 -58.54 -27.13 65.78
C SER A 590 -58.82 -26.78 64.29
N ARG A 591 -59.59 -27.46 63.41
CA ARG A 591 -60.96 -28.06 63.39
C ARG A 591 -62.08 -27.02 63.64
N LEU A 592 -63.16 -26.90 62.84
CA LEU A 592 -63.82 -27.79 61.86
C LEU A 592 -64.68 -26.97 60.84
N GLY A 593 -65.02 -27.49 59.65
CA GLY A 593 -66.01 -26.87 58.73
C GLY A 593 -66.07 -27.41 57.28
N THR A 594 -67.04 -28.29 56.99
CA THR A 594 -67.33 -28.97 55.68
C THR A 594 -68.09 -28.06 54.67
N THR A 595 -68.23 -28.29 53.34
CA THR A 595 -68.29 -29.53 52.51
C THR A 595 -68.10 -29.26 50.98
N LEU A 596 -67.53 -30.23 50.23
CA LEU A 596 -67.74 -30.64 48.79
C LEU A 596 -67.86 -29.56 47.66
N TYR A 597 -67.06 -29.58 46.57
CA TYR A 597 -66.99 -30.61 45.51
C TYR A 597 -65.81 -30.40 44.52
N ALA A 598 -65.58 -31.40 43.66
CA ALA A 598 -64.80 -31.41 42.40
C ALA A 598 -63.25 -31.42 42.48
N ALA A 599 -62.65 -32.42 41.83
CA ALA A 599 -61.20 -32.56 41.67
C ALA A 599 -60.66 -31.64 40.56
N ALA A 600 -59.85 -30.65 40.92
CA ALA A 600 -59.09 -29.86 39.96
C ALA A 600 -57.76 -30.54 39.63
N GLN A 601 -57.51 -30.75 38.33
CA GLN A 601 -56.23 -31.26 37.82
C GLN A 601 -55.07 -30.30 38.16
N PRO A 602 -53.83 -30.79 38.37
CA PRO A 602 -52.68 -29.91 38.48
C PRO A 602 -52.48 -29.13 37.17
N PRO A 603 -52.11 -27.83 37.23
CA PRO A 603 -51.97 -27.00 36.04
C PRO A 603 -50.84 -27.51 35.13
N PRO A 604 -50.96 -27.35 33.80
CA PRO A 604 -49.97 -27.86 32.86
C PRO A 604 -48.63 -27.14 33.03
N HIS A 605 -47.54 -27.88 32.81
CA HIS A 605 -46.18 -27.35 32.84
C HIS A 605 -46.06 -26.08 32.00
N SER A 606 -45.50 -25.02 32.62
CA SER A 606 -45.15 -23.80 31.89
C SER A 606 -44.06 -24.11 30.86
N ASN A 607 -44.46 -24.11 29.59
CA ASN A 607 -43.53 -24.18 28.46
C ASN A 607 -42.60 -22.95 28.51
N ARG A 608 -41.40 -23.11 29.08
CA ARG A 608 -40.28 -22.18 28.85
C ARG A 608 -40.04 -22.14 27.34
N LEU A 609 -40.43 -21.04 26.71
CA LEU A 609 -40.07 -20.72 25.33
C LEU A 609 -38.55 -20.88 25.19
N LYS A 610 -38.14 -21.89 24.41
CA LYS A 610 -36.72 -22.14 24.13
C LYS A 610 -36.22 -20.99 23.26
N THR A 611 -35.31 -20.17 23.79
CA THR A 611 -34.60 -19.18 22.99
C THR A 611 -33.76 -19.90 21.93
N GLU A 612 -34.25 -19.93 20.69
CA GLU A 612 -33.52 -20.50 19.58
C GLU A 612 -32.51 -19.48 19.02
N PHE A 613 -31.26 -19.90 18.92
CA PHE A 613 -30.20 -19.09 18.34
C PHE A 613 -29.90 -19.59 16.93
N ILE A 614 -29.75 -18.68 15.98
CA ILE A 614 -29.49 -19.03 14.58
C ILE A 614 -28.03 -18.71 14.26
N VAL A 615 -27.31 -19.69 13.71
CA VAL A 615 -25.91 -19.55 13.26
C VAL A 615 -25.90 -19.25 11.77
N ILE A 616 -25.19 -18.19 11.38
CA ILE A 616 -25.01 -17.76 9.98
C ILE A 616 -23.53 -17.51 9.68
N SER A 617 -23.20 -17.44 8.39
CA SER A 617 -21.91 -16.91 7.92
C SER A 617 -21.74 -15.46 8.39
N ILE A 618 -20.54 -15.04 8.79
CA ILE A 618 -20.30 -13.65 9.18
C ILE A 618 -20.51 -12.68 8.01
N TYR A 619 -20.25 -13.09 6.76
CA TYR A 619 -20.51 -12.27 5.58
C TYR A 619 -21.98 -11.90 5.41
N ASP A 620 -22.88 -12.71 5.99
CA ASP A 620 -24.32 -12.50 5.93
C ASP A 620 -24.84 -11.59 7.08
N LEU A 621 -24.01 -11.16 8.03
CA LEU A 621 -24.46 -10.48 9.25
C LEU A 621 -25.21 -9.18 8.96
N VAL A 622 -24.64 -8.26 8.20
CA VAL A 622 -25.28 -6.97 7.88
C VAL A 622 -26.56 -7.19 7.04
N ALA A 623 -26.56 -8.15 6.12
CA ALA A 623 -27.74 -8.54 5.35
C ALA A 623 -28.84 -9.18 6.23
N ALA A 624 -28.48 -9.94 7.27
CA ALA A 624 -29.42 -10.51 8.23
C ALA A 624 -30.06 -9.44 9.12
N LEU A 625 -29.29 -8.41 9.51
CA LEU A 625 -29.75 -7.33 10.39
C LEU A 625 -30.59 -6.27 9.68
N LEU A 626 -30.33 -5.98 8.40
CA LEU A 626 -31.02 -4.95 7.63
C LEU A 626 -32.21 -5.52 6.83
N PRO A 627 -33.48 -5.23 7.20
CA PRO A 627 -34.64 -5.87 6.57
C PRO A 627 -34.81 -5.55 5.08
N TRP A 628 -34.30 -4.41 4.61
CA TRP A 628 -34.39 -4.01 3.21
C TRP A 628 -33.46 -4.84 2.31
N ILE A 629 -32.21 -5.09 2.73
CA ILE A 629 -31.28 -5.98 2.02
C ILE A 629 -31.87 -7.38 1.92
N ARG A 630 -32.42 -7.90 3.03
CA ARG A 630 -33.00 -9.25 3.09
C ARG A 630 -34.24 -9.45 2.23
N ARG A 631 -34.99 -8.37 1.95
CA ARG A 631 -36.22 -8.39 1.15
C ARG A 631 -35.96 -8.14 -0.34
N LEU A 632 -35.01 -7.27 -0.67
CA LEU A 632 -34.82 -6.76 -2.04
C LEU A 632 -33.58 -7.35 -2.75
N VAL A 633 -32.56 -7.81 -2.02
CA VAL A 633 -31.26 -8.18 -2.59
C VAL A 633 -30.95 -9.66 -2.37
N TYR A 634 -30.93 -10.13 -1.11
CA TYR A 634 -30.43 -11.46 -0.78
C TYR A 634 -30.91 -11.95 0.59
N SER A 635 -31.42 -13.19 0.67
CA SER A 635 -31.70 -13.82 1.98
C SER A 635 -30.53 -14.72 2.45
N PRO A 636 -29.91 -14.42 3.61
CA PRO A 636 -28.84 -15.21 4.21
C PRO A 636 -29.08 -16.70 4.32
N HIS A 637 -27.99 -17.48 4.26
CA HIS A 637 -28.04 -18.90 4.55
C HIS A 637 -28.03 -19.17 6.05
N GLN A 638 -28.88 -20.09 6.48
CA GLN A 638 -28.88 -20.59 7.84
C GLN A 638 -27.98 -21.82 7.93
N PHE A 639 -26.85 -21.70 8.65
CA PHE A 639 -25.87 -22.79 8.80
C PHE A 639 -26.31 -23.82 9.86
N GLY A 640 -26.98 -23.36 10.91
CA GLY A 640 -27.59 -24.24 11.90
C GLY A 640 -28.37 -23.47 12.96
N THR A 641 -28.92 -24.18 13.93
CA THR A 641 -29.46 -23.59 15.17
C THR A 641 -28.76 -24.16 16.40
N ILE A 642 -28.67 -23.33 17.45
CA ILE A 642 -28.23 -23.76 18.77
C ILE A 642 -29.46 -23.77 19.67
N THR A 643 -29.81 -24.96 20.17
CA THR A 643 -30.88 -25.14 21.16
C THR A 643 -30.29 -25.84 22.38
N THR A 644 -30.32 -25.16 23.54
CA THR A 644 -29.77 -25.70 24.80
C THR A 644 -28.31 -26.17 24.65
N ASN A 645 -27.45 -25.31 24.11
CA ASN A 645 -26.04 -25.55 23.76
C ASN A 645 -25.75 -26.64 22.70
N LYS A 646 -26.74 -27.39 22.21
CA LYS A 646 -26.54 -28.37 21.14
C LYS A 646 -26.63 -27.70 19.77
N PHE A 647 -25.64 -27.94 18.90
CA PHE A 647 -25.69 -27.52 17.50
C PHE A 647 -26.52 -28.48 16.63
N LEU A 648 -27.40 -27.93 15.79
CA LEU A 648 -28.15 -28.66 14.77
C LEU A 648 -27.86 -28.06 13.39
N VAL A 649 -27.22 -28.83 12.52
CA VAL A 649 -26.97 -28.45 11.12
C VAL A 649 -28.30 -28.34 10.39
N THR A 650 -28.54 -27.20 9.73
CA THR A 650 -29.70 -27.01 8.85
C THR A 650 -29.38 -27.40 7.40
N LYS A 651 -30.43 -27.67 6.61
CA LYS A 651 -30.25 -28.04 5.20
C LYS A 651 -29.59 -26.90 4.42
N SER A 652 -28.79 -27.24 3.41
CA SER A 652 -28.06 -26.31 2.52
C SER A 652 -28.92 -25.29 1.76
N HIS A 653 -30.26 -25.42 1.81
CA HIS A 653 -31.22 -24.51 1.19
C HIS A 653 -32.04 -23.70 2.21
N THR A 654 -31.86 -23.91 3.52
CA THR A 654 -32.57 -23.14 4.56
C THR A 654 -32.09 -21.70 4.57
N ARG A 655 -33.01 -20.75 4.41
CA ARG A 655 -32.77 -19.30 4.39
C ARG A 655 -33.51 -18.61 5.53
N LEU A 656 -33.00 -17.46 5.97
CA LEU A 656 -33.70 -16.63 6.96
C LEU A 656 -35.06 -16.14 6.44
N HIS A 657 -36.01 -15.96 7.35
CA HIS A 657 -37.33 -15.44 7.02
C HIS A 657 -37.23 -13.96 6.63
N GLN A 658 -37.67 -13.61 5.40
CA GLN A 658 -37.60 -12.24 4.88
C GLN A 658 -38.36 -11.22 5.73
N LYS A 659 -39.45 -11.62 6.40
CA LYS A 659 -40.30 -10.74 7.22
C LYS A 659 -39.90 -10.63 8.70
N ALA A 660 -39.08 -11.55 9.22
CA ALA A 660 -38.62 -11.57 10.63
C ALA A 660 -37.68 -10.40 10.97
N ASN A 661 -37.49 -10.09 12.25
CA ASN A 661 -36.66 -8.95 12.67
C ASN A 661 -35.50 -9.43 13.54
N TYR A 662 -34.39 -9.78 12.90
CA TYR A 662 -33.23 -10.32 13.60
C TYR A 662 -32.41 -9.26 14.34
N THR A 663 -31.78 -9.67 15.44
CA THR A 663 -30.70 -8.93 16.11
C THR A 663 -29.46 -9.78 16.28
N TYR A 664 -28.31 -9.10 16.28
CA TYR A 664 -27.04 -9.71 16.63
C TYR A 664 -27.07 -10.16 18.09
N SER A 665 -26.59 -11.38 18.34
CA SER A 665 -26.45 -11.94 19.67
C SER A 665 -24.99 -12.17 19.98
N ARG A 666 -24.60 -11.92 21.24
CA ARG A 666 -23.27 -12.27 21.76
C ARG A 666 -23.06 -13.79 21.89
N GLY A 667 -24.10 -14.57 21.57
CA GLY A 667 -24.07 -16.02 21.43
C GLY A 667 -24.38 -16.79 22.70
N ASP A 668 -24.40 -18.11 22.55
CA ASP A 668 -24.31 -19.09 23.62
C ASP A 668 -23.26 -20.14 23.21
N CYS A 669 -22.90 -21.05 24.11
CA CYS A 669 -21.88 -22.06 23.83
C CYS A 669 -22.41 -23.12 22.86
N CYS A 670 -21.53 -23.65 22.01
CA CYS A 670 -21.94 -24.49 20.87
C CYS A 670 -21.22 -25.84 20.91
N GLY A 671 -21.94 -26.90 21.26
CA GLY A 671 -21.47 -28.28 21.44
C GLY A 671 -21.75 -29.16 20.24
#